data_AF-A0A1D9DXE9-F1
#
_entry.id   AF-A0A1D9DXE9-F1
#
_cell.length_a   1.000
_cell.length_b   1.000
_cell.length_c   1.000
_cell.angle_alpha   90.00
_cell.angle_beta   90.00
_cell.angle_gamma   90.00
#
_symmetry.space_group_name_H-M   'P 1'
#
loop_
_entity.id
_entity.type
_entity.pdbx_description
1 polymer ?
#
loop_
_entity_poly.entity_id
_entity_poly.type
_entity_poly.pdbx_seq_one_letter_code
_entity_poly.pdbx_strand_id
1 'polypeptide(L)'
;MIGVKVFKRIFTILLSAILAAGSLVALAAPATASVGPMTIRYVTTAANQTVCLPIGGTNTGVKVDWKDGSALDSTILSSGTSAHMTHAFATAGTYDVEIAEGTITRFGSEFCATGTKGKMVAVLSWGNQIDNITSLERAFNEETEFIDVPNVMPPKVTTLAFTFARAYKFNDADISAWNIGGSIVGGIDSYGVTSLLYTFHRAIAFNRPLNGWNTSKVINMSQTFSGGYNQVTPFNQSLDNWDTANVTNMSYMFSYSSFNQPIGSWDVSRVGNFSNMFSENNRFNQDLENWDTSAATDFSYMFYFATAFNGKVTNWKTNRATSMWSMFAYARNFDQPVQHISGTNIWKTSVVTNMSSVFLGAAKFNQDVSSWDTSATTTMESMFQSATSFNQDLSLWNTSRVTNMYGMFSSADSFDQSLASWDITKLAADSANPAGNGSANHMLTSAAGKGMSPANYSATLRGWAATLEAYKLAGNTPAVVALGAGSRKYFCDAATLAARDKLFTVGTTPYFGWTFGSADSPALCSGQQTVTWAPTNTTVDEGTATIVPNKKAFSDGHGAISYQVDSSTGTMVCSVANSGTITFTGVGSCVVRATAAAVEDIPNIDLTTGFRQVTFTARATQVITWTPSNLTALNTDATLTPDVLAGSNDVAGTISYSVQNAGTTGCTVNSTTGVIAFNASGTCTIRASAQSTANSAAGFTDVSFVISAPPASSGGGAGGNVVEVKASPKVTEVSKKRVVGTRPTAIELVGQDLKNVSQIRVGSKTLPVVVADDEKLNFVLPTLASGTYQVELVHEDSLIAVAQTITVVAPTIAVSKFAGDSAKLTSQKIKTIRNAVSLYSGAGSLTCIGSTSGAKATRFDIVLARQRAFAACNLAKKINPSLVTSIKVTPALGLGAKNRKVELQFSK
;
A
#
# COMPACT_ATOMS: atom_id res chain seq x y z
N MET A 1 -48.90 32.48 19.76
CA MET A 1 -49.18 31.88 21.09
C MET A 1 -49.82 30.49 21.05
N ILE A 2 -50.76 30.18 20.14
CA ILE A 2 -51.50 28.88 20.17
C ILE A 2 -50.56 27.66 20.08
N GLY A 3 -49.57 27.65 19.17
CA GLY A 3 -48.64 26.52 19.01
C GLY A 3 -47.89 26.12 20.29
N VAL A 4 -47.54 27.07 21.17
CA VAL A 4 -46.87 26.77 22.44
C VAL A 4 -47.80 26.04 23.42
N LYS A 5 -49.11 26.35 23.43
CA LYS A 5 -50.10 25.62 24.23
C LYS A 5 -50.34 24.21 23.68
N VAL A 6 -50.31 24.03 22.35
CA VAL A 6 -50.39 22.71 21.71
C VAL A 6 -49.15 21.87 22.03
N PHE A 7 -47.94 22.44 21.88
CA PHE A 7 -46.70 21.75 22.21
C PHE A 7 -46.62 21.36 23.69
N LYS A 8 -47.01 22.25 24.62
CA LYS A 8 -47.11 21.89 26.04
C LYS A 8 -48.11 20.76 26.29
N ARG A 9 -49.30 20.77 25.66
CA ARG A 9 -50.27 19.67 25.80
C ARG A 9 -49.72 18.35 25.24
N ILE A 10 -49.10 18.36 24.06
CA ILE A 10 -48.50 17.16 23.46
C ILE A 10 -47.36 16.63 24.34
N PHE A 11 -46.48 17.50 24.85
CA PHE A 11 -45.40 17.13 25.75
C PHE A 11 -45.92 16.59 27.10
N THR A 12 -46.97 17.19 27.68
CA THR A 12 -47.61 16.64 28.88
C THR A 12 -48.28 15.29 28.61
N ILE A 13 -48.95 15.11 27.47
CA ILE A 13 -49.58 13.82 27.11
C ILE A 13 -48.52 12.74 26.87
N LEU A 14 -47.40 13.06 26.21
CA LEU A 14 -46.26 12.15 26.06
C LEU A 14 -45.63 11.81 27.41
N LEU A 15 -45.44 12.79 28.30
CA LEU A 15 -44.91 12.55 29.63
C LEU A 15 -45.86 11.68 30.47
N SER A 16 -47.17 11.93 30.42
CA SER A 16 -48.19 11.07 31.03
C SER A 16 -48.21 9.66 30.43
N ALA A 17 -48.03 9.51 29.11
CA ALA A 17 -47.95 8.22 28.45
C ALA A 17 -46.67 7.46 28.84
N ILE A 18 -45.54 8.15 29.03
CA ILE A 18 -44.29 7.55 29.53
C ILE A 18 -44.44 7.13 31.00
N LEU A 19 -45.09 7.94 31.85
CA LEU A 19 -45.42 7.54 33.22
C LEU A 19 -46.49 6.43 33.32
N ALA A 20 -47.30 6.21 32.28
CA ALA A 20 -48.30 5.12 32.24
C ALA A 20 -47.80 3.84 31.56
N ALA A 21 -46.85 3.95 30.61
CA ALA A 21 -46.15 2.82 30.00
C ALA A 21 -44.93 2.37 30.83
N GLY A 22 -44.45 3.21 31.75
CA GLY A 22 -43.59 2.83 32.85
C GLY A 22 -44.34 1.89 33.79
N SER A 23 -44.37 0.60 33.44
CA SER A 23 -44.95 -0.45 34.26
C SER A 23 -44.39 -0.39 35.68
N LEU A 24 -45.24 -0.04 36.66
CA LEU A 24 -44.98 -0.35 38.06
C LEU A 24 -45.07 -1.87 38.25
N VAL A 25 -44.02 -2.55 37.80
CA VAL A 25 -43.48 -3.67 38.54
C VAL A 25 -43.07 -3.08 39.89
N ALA A 26 -43.98 -3.12 40.85
CA ALA A 26 -43.63 -2.93 42.24
C ALA A 26 -42.47 -3.88 42.53
N LEU A 27 -41.38 -3.37 43.13
CA LEU A 27 -40.27 -4.23 43.50
C LEU A 27 -40.78 -5.21 44.57
N ALA A 28 -41.17 -6.40 44.12
CA ALA A 28 -40.99 -7.59 44.92
C ALA A 28 -39.54 -7.56 45.40
N ALA A 29 -39.34 -7.70 46.72
CA ALA A 29 -38.00 -7.70 47.29
C ALA A 29 -37.13 -8.70 46.52
N PRO A 30 -35.87 -8.35 46.19
CA PRO A 30 -35.00 -9.24 45.43
C PRO A 30 -34.97 -10.61 46.10
N ALA A 31 -35.12 -11.66 45.31
CA ALA A 31 -35.46 -13.00 45.78
C ALA A 31 -34.58 -13.41 46.97
N THR A 32 -35.23 -13.86 48.04
CA THR A 32 -34.61 -14.14 49.35
C THR A 32 -33.35 -14.99 49.19
N ALA A 33 -32.20 -14.38 49.55
CA ALA A 33 -30.87 -14.95 49.77
C ALA A 33 -30.49 -16.23 49.00
N SER A 34 -29.37 -16.20 48.27
CA SER A 34 -28.71 -17.43 47.82
C SER A 34 -28.33 -18.29 49.04
N VAL A 35 -29.05 -19.39 49.26
CA VAL A 35 -29.03 -20.18 50.52
C VAL A 35 -27.79 -21.08 50.64
N GLY A 36 -26.81 -20.95 49.75
CA GLY A 36 -25.60 -21.79 49.70
C GLY A 36 -24.30 -21.01 49.88
N PRO A 37 -23.16 -21.70 50.10
CA PRO A 37 -21.84 -21.10 50.04
C PRO A 37 -21.51 -20.55 48.64
N MET A 38 -20.50 -19.71 48.53
CA MET A 38 -19.90 -19.37 47.24
C MET A 38 -19.13 -20.58 46.71
N THR A 39 -19.38 -21.00 45.46
CA THR A 39 -18.82 -22.22 44.86
C THR A 39 -18.02 -21.91 43.59
N ILE A 40 -16.77 -22.39 43.52
CA ILE A 40 -15.81 -22.12 42.46
C ILE A 40 -15.24 -23.44 41.92
N ARG A 41 -15.37 -23.69 40.61
CA ARG A 41 -14.86 -24.89 39.95
C ARG A 41 -13.40 -24.72 39.54
N TYR A 42 -12.54 -25.60 40.05
CA TYR A 42 -11.16 -25.77 39.63
C TYR A 42 -10.96 -27.11 38.90
N VAL A 43 -9.98 -27.16 38.00
CA VAL A 43 -9.51 -28.40 37.36
C VAL A 43 -7.99 -28.53 37.51
N THR A 44 -7.54 -29.69 37.98
CA THR A 44 -6.13 -30.08 37.99
C THR A 44 -5.86 -31.24 37.03
N THR A 45 -4.74 -31.16 36.33
CA THR A 45 -4.35 -32.12 35.27
C THR A 45 -3.23 -33.07 35.68
N ALA A 46 -2.67 -32.90 36.89
CA ALA A 46 -1.68 -33.79 37.49
C ALA A 46 -1.79 -33.77 39.01
N ALA A 47 -1.26 -34.80 39.66
CA ALA A 47 -1.14 -34.91 41.11
C ALA A 47 -0.29 -33.75 41.70
N ASN A 48 -0.61 -33.35 42.92
CA ASN A 48 0.03 -32.26 43.68
C ASN A 48 0.02 -30.89 42.98
N GLN A 49 -0.92 -30.64 42.06
CA GLN A 49 -1.06 -29.32 41.44
C GLN A 49 -1.71 -28.31 42.40
N THR A 50 -1.02 -27.19 42.57
CA THR A 50 -1.49 -26.09 43.42
C THR A 50 -2.43 -25.14 42.67
N VAL A 51 -3.56 -24.79 43.30
CA VAL A 51 -4.50 -23.74 42.87
C VAL A 51 -4.34 -22.47 43.72
N CYS A 52 -4.90 -21.35 43.26
CA CYS A 52 -5.07 -20.15 44.09
C CYS A 52 -6.55 -19.78 44.18
N LEU A 53 -7.04 -19.49 45.38
CA LEU A 53 -8.33 -18.86 45.63
C LEU A 53 -8.11 -17.37 45.91
N PRO A 54 -8.50 -16.47 44.99
CA PRO A 54 -8.22 -15.04 45.11
C PRO A 54 -9.27 -14.33 46.00
N ILE A 55 -9.13 -14.42 47.32
CA ILE A 55 -10.01 -13.74 48.28
C ILE A 55 -9.35 -12.50 48.89
N GLY A 56 -9.59 -11.34 48.29
CA GLY A 56 -8.99 -10.07 48.68
C GLY A 56 -9.86 -9.23 49.62
N GLY A 57 -9.26 -8.15 50.12
CA GLY A 57 -9.94 -7.12 50.91
C GLY A 57 -10.00 -7.43 52.40
N THR A 58 -11.08 -7.01 53.05
CA THR A 58 -11.41 -7.43 54.41
C THR A 58 -12.07 -8.80 54.36
N ASN A 59 -11.39 -9.80 54.92
CA ASN A 59 -11.88 -11.16 55.10
C ASN A 59 -12.16 -11.38 56.58
N THR A 60 -13.30 -11.99 56.95
CA THR A 60 -13.67 -12.21 58.37
C THR A 60 -14.18 -13.63 58.58
N GLY A 61 -13.51 -14.39 59.44
CA GLY A 61 -13.91 -15.77 59.80
C GLY A 61 -13.88 -16.77 58.64
N VAL A 62 -13.18 -16.46 57.54
CA VAL A 62 -13.24 -17.24 56.30
C VAL A 62 -12.68 -18.65 56.50
N LYS A 63 -13.46 -19.65 56.07
CA LYS A 63 -12.99 -21.03 55.91
C LYS A 63 -13.42 -21.60 54.57
N VAL A 64 -12.55 -22.43 53.99
CA VAL A 64 -12.70 -23.02 52.65
C VAL A 64 -12.78 -24.54 52.75
N ASP A 65 -13.76 -25.12 52.06
CA ASP A 65 -13.83 -26.54 51.76
C ASP A 65 -13.29 -26.75 50.34
N TRP A 66 -12.13 -27.41 50.23
CA TRP A 66 -11.49 -27.67 48.94
C TRP A 66 -12.12 -28.85 48.15
N LYS A 67 -13.08 -29.58 48.72
CA LYS A 67 -13.79 -30.74 48.13
C LYS A 67 -12.91 -31.94 47.73
N ASP A 68 -11.74 -32.10 48.33
CA ASP A 68 -10.90 -33.30 48.19
C ASP A 68 -10.91 -34.22 49.43
N GLY A 69 -11.66 -33.84 50.48
CA GLY A 69 -11.72 -34.55 51.75
C GLY A 69 -10.78 -34.01 52.83
N SER A 70 -10.09 -32.89 52.59
CA SER A 70 -9.39 -32.17 53.66
C SER A 70 -10.36 -31.65 54.74
N ALA A 71 -9.82 -31.29 55.91
CA ALA A 71 -10.53 -30.42 56.83
C ALA A 71 -10.71 -29.01 56.23
N LEU A 72 -11.61 -28.22 56.80
CA LEU A 72 -11.80 -26.81 56.43
C LEU A 72 -10.52 -26.01 56.66
N ASP A 73 -10.05 -25.34 55.62
CA ASP A 73 -8.84 -24.52 55.63
C ASP A 73 -9.17 -23.05 55.97
N SER A 74 -8.35 -22.42 56.81
CA SER A 74 -8.43 -21.00 57.18
C SER A 74 -7.11 -20.24 56.94
N THR A 75 -6.19 -20.82 56.16
CA THR A 75 -4.81 -20.35 55.98
C THR A 75 -4.70 -19.24 54.94
N ILE A 76 -5.12 -18.03 55.30
CA ILE A 76 -4.96 -16.84 54.45
C ILE A 76 -3.49 -16.37 54.46
N LEU A 77 -2.83 -16.38 53.30
CA LEU A 77 -1.38 -16.19 53.18
C LEU A 77 -0.93 -14.72 53.21
N SER A 78 -1.87 -13.77 53.21
CA SER A 78 -1.62 -12.31 53.21
C SER A 78 -2.89 -11.55 53.57
N SER A 79 -2.79 -10.25 53.85
CA SER A 79 -3.90 -9.41 54.33
C SER A 79 -4.33 -8.34 53.33
N GLY A 80 -5.54 -7.80 53.53
CA GLY A 80 -6.07 -6.68 52.74
C GLY A 80 -6.22 -7.00 51.25
N THR A 81 -5.96 -6.02 50.40
CA THR A 81 -6.07 -6.13 48.92
C THR A 81 -5.21 -7.24 48.30
N SER A 82 -4.21 -7.74 49.02
CA SER A 82 -3.28 -8.78 48.60
C SER A 82 -3.70 -10.21 48.99
N ALA A 83 -4.69 -10.34 49.87
CA ALA A 83 -5.09 -11.62 50.45
C ALA A 83 -5.46 -12.68 49.39
N HIS A 84 -5.15 -13.94 49.71
CA HIS A 84 -5.42 -15.13 48.90
C HIS A 84 -5.15 -16.40 49.74
N MET A 85 -5.61 -17.55 49.24
CA MET A 85 -5.29 -18.88 49.77
C MET A 85 -4.78 -19.77 48.63
N THR A 86 -4.00 -20.81 48.95
CA THR A 86 -3.53 -21.80 47.97
C THR A 86 -3.60 -23.21 48.53
N HIS A 87 -4.05 -24.16 47.73
CA HIS A 87 -4.14 -25.57 48.10
C HIS A 87 -3.58 -26.48 47.02
N ALA A 88 -3.03 -27.63 47.42
CA ALA A 88 -2.39 -28.58 46.51
C ALA A 88 -3.17 -29.90 46.49
N PHE A 89 -3.93 -30.11 45.41
CA PHE A 89 -4.74 -31.31 45.25
C PHE A 89 -3.85 -32.53 45.02
N ALA A 90 -3.93 -33.52 45.93
CA ALA A 90 -3.14 -34.74 45.85
C ALA A 90 -3.40 -35.54 44.55
N THR A 91 -4.64 -35.49 44.04
CA THR A 91 -5.08 -36.13 42.79
C THR A 91 -5.39 -35.11 41.69
N ALA A 92 -5.26 -35.53 40.43
CA ALA A 92 -5.82 -34.80 39.29
C ALA A 92 -7.36 -34.95 39.28
N GLY A 93 -8.11 -33.88 39.07
CA GLY A 93 -9.57 -33.92 39.17
C GLY A 93 -10.27 -32.59 38.86
N THR A 94 -11.58 -32.57 39.09
CA THR A 94 -12.41 -31.35 39.09
C THR A 94 -12.98 -31.16 40.50
N TYR A 95 -12.83 -29.96 41.06
CA TYR A 95 -13.17 -29.68 42.45
C TYR A 95 -14.01 -28.39 42.55
N ASP A 96 -15.18 -28.50 43.16
CA ASP A 96 -16.14 -27.39 43.31
C ASP A 96 -15.96 -26.73 44.68
N VAL A 97 -14.81 -26.07 44.85
CA VAL A 97 -14.32 -25.43 46.08
C VAL A 97 -15.37 -24.45 46.63
N GLU A 98 -15.64 -24.53 47.94
CA GLU A 98 -16.65 -23.72 48.61
C GLU A 98 -16.07 -22.80 49.68
N ILE A 99 -16.52 -21.54 49.73
CA ILE A 99 -16.34 -20.67 50.90
C ILE A 99 -17.44 -21.00 51.90
N ALA A 100 -17.14 -21.98 52.76
CA ALA A 100 -18.10 -22.61 53.68
C ALA A 100 -18.47 -21.71 54.87
N GLU A 101 -17.51 -20.95 55.41
CA GLU A 101 -17.74 -20.01 56.52
C GLU A 101 -17.11 -18.64 56.23
N GLY A 102 -17.61 -17.63 56.96
CA GLY A 102 -17.08 -16.27 56.95
C GLY A 102 -17.55 -15.39 55.80
N THR A 103 -16.96 -14.20 55.69
CA THR A 103 -17.26 -13.21 54.65
C THR A 103 -16.02 -12.66 53.98
N ILE A 104 -16.12 -12.44 52.66
CA ILE A 104 -15.12 -11.76 51.83
C ILE A 104 -15.69 -10.45 51.27
N THR A 105 -14.86 -9.44 51.06
CA THR A 105 -15.29 -8.14 50.49
C THR A 105 -14.77 -7.87 49.07
N ARG A 106 -13.82 -8.67 48.58
CA ARG A 106 -13.37 -8.68 47.17
C ARG A 106 -13.08 -10.11 46.73
N PHE A 107 -13.48 -10.44 45.50
CA PHE A 107 -13.03 -11.66 44.82
C PHE A 107 -12.07 -11.25 43.69
N GLY A 108 -10.80 -11.60 43.84
CA GLY A 108 -9.67 -11.10 43.04
C GLY A 108 -8.48 -10.70 43.91
N SER A 109 -7.27 -10.99 43.44
CA SER A 109 -6.02 -10.79 44.18
C SER A 109 -4.84 -10.51 43.24
N GLU A 110 -3.78 -9.94 43.79
CA GLU A 110 -2.53 -9.62 43.07
C GLU A 110 -1.44 -10.68 43.24
N PHE A 111 -1.47 -11.46 44.32
CA PHE A 111 -0.36 -12.33 44.73
C PHE A 111 -0.57 -13.83 44.43
N CYS A 112 -1.66 -14.22 43.77
CA CYS A 112 -1.75 -15.55 43.17
C CYS A 112 -0.60 -15.76 42.17
N ALA A 113 0.34 -16.65 42.51
CA ALA A 113 1.52 -16.93 41.70
C ALA A 113 1.17 -17.48 40.31
N THR A 114 2.00 -17.20 39.31
CA THR A 114 1.77 -17.64 37.92
C THR A 114 1.63 -19.14 37.75
N GLY A 115 2.26 -19.94 38.63
CA GLY A 115 2.12 -21.40 38.66
C GLY A 115 0.84 -21.91 39.33
N THR A 116 0.16 -21.10 40.16
CA THR A 116 -1.08 -21.51 40.87
C THR A 116 -2.35 -21.10 40.12
N LYS A 117 -2.28 -20.05 39.31
CA LYS A 117 -3.31 -19.65 38.33
C LYS A 117 -3.54 -20.68 37.21
N GLY A 118 -4.48 -20.34 36.32
CA GLY A 118 -4.76 -21.05 35.07
C GLY A 118 -5.57 -22.34 35.26
N LYS A 119 -6.30 -22.45 36.36
CA LYS A 119 -6.98 -23.67 36.82
C LYS A 119 -8.41 -23.43 37.30
N MET A 120 -8.80 -22.18 37.54
CA MET A 120 -10.20 -21.83 37.75
C MET A 120 -10.93 -21.92 36.40
N VAL A 121 -12.00 -22.69 36.36
CA VAL A 121 -12.80 -22.93 35.15
C VAL A 121 -14.11 -22.15 35.19
N ALA A 122 -14.74 -22.05 36.35
CA ALA A 122 -15.95 -21.27 36.52
C ALA A 122 -16.17 -20.81 37.98
N VAL A 123 -16.94 -19.74 38.16
CA VAL A 123 -17.70 -19.54 39.41
C VAL A 123 -19.10 -20.09 39.18
N LEU A 124 -19.54 -21.03 40.01
CA LEU A 124 -20.83 -21.70 39.87
C LEU A 124 -21.94 -20.95 40.63
N SER A 125 -21.59 -20.32 41.75
CA SER A 125 -22.49 -19.51 42.57
C SER A 125 -21.72 -18.47 43.36
N TRP A 126 -22.23 -17.24 43.46
CA TRP A 126 -21.73 -16.24 44.42
C TRP A 126 -22.17 -16.52 45.87
N GLY A 127 -23.20 -17.36 46.05
CA GLY A 127 -23.70 -17.80 47.37
C GLY A 127 -23.95 -16.68 48.37
N ASN A 128 -23.68 -17.01 49.63
CA ASN A 128 -23.65 -16.11 50.79
C ASN A 128 -22.69 -14.90 50.68
N GLN A 129 -21.82 -14.83 49.65
CA GLN A 129 -20.89 -13.72 49.44
C GLN A 129 -21.44 -12.62 48.52
N ILE A 130 -22.58 -12.86 47.83
CA ILE A 130 -23.10 -11.96 46.80
C ILE A 130 -23.33 -10.52 47.30
N ASP A 131 -23.86 -10.35 48.52
CA ASP A 131 -24.10 -9.02 49.12
C ASP A 131 -22.86 -8.43 49.82
N ASN A 132 -21.73 -9.13 49.86
CA ASN A 132 -20.51 -8.67 50.54
C ASN A 132 -19.42 -8.22 49.56
N ILE A 133 -19.39 -8.77 48.34
CA ILE A 133 -18.37 -8.46 47.32
C ILE A 133 -18.57 -7.05 46.75
N THR A 134 -17.57 -6.19 46.96
CA THR A 134 -17.49 -4.79 46.50
C THR A 134 -16.50 -4.57 45.36
N SER A 135 -15.69 -5.57 45.01
CA SER A 135 -14.72 -5.52 43.92
C SER A 135 -14.52 -6.89 43.29
N LEU A 136 -14.45 -6.93 41.96
CA LEU A 136 -14.02 -8.08 41.17
C LEU A 136 -12.64 -7.82 40.52
N GLU A 137 -11.87 -6.87 41.05
CA GLU A 137 -10.58 -6.50 40.47
C GLU A 137 -9.59 -7.68 40.52
N ARG A 138 -9.13 -8.11 39.33
CA ARG A 138 -8.30 -9.30 39.11
C ARG A 138 -8.94 -10.65 39.51
N ALA A 139 -10.28 -10.76 39.54
CA ALA A 139 -11.00 -12.01 39.84
C ALA A 139 -10.53 -13.23 39.02
N PHE A 140 -10.44 -13.08 37.69
CA PHE A 140 -10.12 -14.14 36.73
C PHE A 140 -8.87 -13.80 35.89
N ASN A 141 -8.02 -12.91 36.43
CA ASN A 141 -6.85 -12.38 35.73
C ASN A 141 -5.77 -13.46 35.54
N GLU A 142 -5.56 -13.88 34.29
CA GLU A 142 -4.72 -15.00 33.84
C GLU A 142 -5.28 -16.40 34.15
N GLU A 143 -6.57 -16.52 34.44
CA GLU A 143 -7.25 -17.82 34.46
C GLU A 143 -7.53 -18.31 33.03
N THR A 144 -6.51 -18.94 32.44
CA THR A 144 -6.50 -19.35 31.03
C THR A 144 -7.59 -20.34 30.65
N GLU A 145 -8.03 -21.15 31.62
CA GLU A 145 -9.07 -22.18 31.48
C GLU A 145 -10.49 -21.69 31.83
N PHE A 146 -10.64 -20.42 32.23
CA PHE A 146 -11.91 -19.86 32.66
C PHE A 146 -12.90 -19.71 31.51
N ILE A 147 -14.13 -20.18 31.69
CA ILE A 147 -15.20 -20.18 30.67
C ILE A 147 -16.51 -19.53 31.15
N ASP A 148 -16.87 -19.67 32.43
CA ASP A 148 -18.23 -19.37 32.91
C ASP A 148 -18.28 -18.65 34.29
N VAL A 149 -19.31 -17.82 34.48
CA VAL A 149 -19.53 -16.97 35.66
C VAL A 149 -21.02 -16.64 35.77
N PRO A 150 -21.61 -16.47 36.98
CA PRO A 150 -23.05 -16.27 37.07
C PRO A 150 -23.51 -15.01 36.32
N ASN A 151 -24.66 -15.10 35.66
CA ASN A 151 -25.26 -14.02 34.88
C ASN A 151 -25.77 -12.83 35.74
N VAL A 152 -25.71 -12.95 37.07
CA VAL A 152 -25.92 -11.87 38.03
C VAL A 152 -24.56 -11.46 38.62
N MET A 153 -24.25 -10.16 38.57
CA MET A 153 -23.08 -9.58 39.23
C MET A 153 -23.40 -9.25 40.71
N PRO A 154 -22.45 -9.41 41.65
CA PRO A 154 -22.61 -8.94 43.03
C PRO A 154 -22.95 -7.43 43.07
N PRO A 155 -24.06 -6.99 43.69
CA PRO A 155 -24.67 -5.68 43.46
C PRO A 155 -23.90 -4.48 44.03
N LYS A 156 -22.86 -4.71 44.84
CA LYS A 156 -22.03 -3.65 45.44
C LYS A 156 -20.69 -3.42 44.72
N VAL A 157 -20.45 -4.07 43.57
CA VAL A 157 -19.19 -3.97 42.83
C VAL A 157 -18.98 -2.57 42.25
N THR A 158 -17.82 -1.98 42.54
CA THR A 158 -17.44 -0.61 42.09
C THR A 158 -16.35 -0.57 41.02
N THR A 159 -15.72 -1.71 40.73
CA THR A 159 -14.64 -1.83 39.74
C THR A 159 -14.62 -3.22 39.09
N LEU A 160 -14.41 -3.25 37.76
CA LEU A 160 -14.13 -4.47 36.98
C LEU A 160 -12.69 -4.46 36.44
N ALA A 161 -11.78 -3.77 37.13
CA ALA A 161 -10.41 -3.61 36.68
C ALA A 161 -9.70 -4.99 36.54
N PHE A 162 -9.12 -5.27 35.37
CA PHE A 162 -8.46 -6.54 35.05
C PHE A 162 -9.33 -7.82 35.24
N THR A 163 -10.64 -7.73 35.45
CA THR A 163 -11.48 -8.87 35.92
C THR A 163 -11.36 -10.11 35.04
N PHE A 164 -11.39 -9.97 33.71
CA PHE A 164 -11.20 -11.07 32.73
C PHE A 164 -9.91 -10.89 31.91
N ALA A 165 -8.92 -10.13 32.42
CA ALA A 165 -7.67 -9.92 31.71
C ALA A 165 -6.95 -11.27 31.51
N ARG A 166 -6.57 -11.58 30.26
CA ARG A 166 -5.91 -12.84 29.87
C ARG A 166 -6.71 -14.11 30.20
N ALA A 167 -8.01 -14.00 30.44
CA ALA A 167 -8.92 -15.15 30.52
C ALA A 167 -9.13 -15.71 29.09
N TYR A 168 -8.25 -16.63 28.67
CA TYR A 168 -8.08 -16.97 27.26
C TYR A 168 -9.24 -17.78 26.65
N LYS A 169 -9.99 -18.54 27.45
CA LYS A 169 -11.18 -19.29 27.00
C LYS A 169 -12.50 -18.59 27.29
N PHE A 170 -12.50 -17.47 28.02
CA PHE A 170 -13.74 -16.87 28.52
C PHE A 170 -14.61 -16.33 27.39
N ASN A 171 -15.67 -17.07 27.06
CA ASN A 171 -16.65 -16.72 26.04
C ASN A 171 -17.98 -17.49 26.19
N ASP A 172 -18.21 -18.26 27.26
CA ASP A 172 -19.41 -19.10 27.36
C ASP A 172 -20.52 -18.45 28.19
N ALA A 173 -20.18 -17.80 29.30
CA ALA A 173 -21.11 -17.01 30.12
C ALA A 173 -21.88 -15.93 29.33
N ASP A 174 -23.14 -15.71 29.72
CA ASP A 174 -23.88 -14.49 29.37
C ASP A 174 -23.82 -13.48 30.53
N ILE A 175 -22.91 -12.51 30.39
CA ILE A 175 -22.74 -11.38 31.31
C ILE A 175 -23.46 -10.11 30.84
N SER A 176 -24.30 -10.19 29.79
CA SER A 176 -25.01 -9.02 29.25
C SER A 176 -26.00 -8.39 30.24
N ALA A 177 -26.52 -9.21 31.17
CA ALA A 177 -27.43 -8.81 32.25
C ALA A 177 -26.72 -8.25 33.52
N TRP A 178 -25.38 -8.14 33.52
CA TRP A 178 -24.65 -7.58 34.67
C TRP A 178 -24.99 -6.08 34.85
N ASN A 179 -25.63 -5.75 35.97
CA ASN A 179 -25.93 -4.36 36.33
C ASN A 179 -24.69 -3.60 36.81
N ILE A 180 -23.81 -3.24 35.87
CA ILE A 180 -22.61 -2.45 36.16
C ILE A 180 -22.92 -0.99 36.54
N GLY A 181 -24.14 -0.49 36.29
CA GLY A 181 -24.58 0.84 36.74
C GLY A 181 -24.75 0.93 38.27
N GLY A 182 -24.82 -0.23 38.94
CA GLY A 182 -25.00 -0.35 40.38
C GLY A 182 -26.47 -0.36 40.81
N SER A 183 -26.68 -0.57 42.11
CA SER A 183 -28.02 -0.66 42.70
C SER A 183 -28.28 0.49 43.67
N ILE A 184 -29.51 1.01 43.68
CA ILE A 184 -29.95 2.04 44.62
C ILE A 184 -30.19 1.38 45.98
N VAL A 185 -29.17 1.39 46.84
CA VAL A 185 -29.25 0.81 48.18
C VAL A 185 -29.50 1.92 49.19
N GLY A 186 -30.64 1.87 49.88
CA GLY A 186 -31.01 2.88 50.88
C GLY A 186 -31.35 4.27 50.31
N GLY A 187 -31.70 4.35 49.01
CA GLY A 187 -32.05 5.62 48.36
C GLY A 187 -30.85 6.48 47.92
N ILE A 188 -29.62 5.95 48.00
CA ILE A 188 -28.40 6.62 47.54
C ILE A 188 -27.73 5.77 46.46
N ASP A 189 -27.17 6.43 45.45
CA ASP A 189 -26.52 5.83 44.27
C ASP A 189 -25.11 5.26 44.54
N SER A 190 -24.88 4.78 45.78
CA SER A 190 -23.58 4.49 46.42
C SER A 190 -22.69 3.43 45.76
N TYR A 191 -23.22 2.65 44.81
CA TYR A 191 -22.53 1.54 44.17
C TYR A 191 -22.65 1.63 42.64
N GLY A 192 -21.75 0.94 41.92
CA GLY A 192 -21.68 0.94 40.47
C GLY A 192 -20.25 1.09 39.96
N VAL A 193 -19.98 0.54 38.78
CA VAL A 193 -18.65 0.39 38.21
C VAL A 193 -18.15 1.70 37.64
N THR A 194 -17.06 2.22 38.23
CA THR A 194 -16.40 3.47 37.79
C THR A 194 -15.25 3.22 36.82
N SER A 195 -14.78 1.97 36.70
CA SER A 195 -13.58 1.62 35.93
C SER A 195 -13.71 0.27 35.22
N LEU A 196 -13.51 0.30 33.90
CA LEU A 196 -13.36 -0.86 33.01
C LEU A 196 -11.89 -1.07 32.58
N LEU A 197 -10.95 -0.54 33.37
CA LEU A 197 -9.51 -0.62 33.18
C LEU A 197 -9.05 -2.07 32.92
N TYR A 198 -8.50 -2.36 31.73
CA TYR A 198 -8.04 -3.71 31.35
C TYR A 198 -9.10 -4.85 31.41
N THR A 199 -10.41 -4.60 31.60
CA THR A 199 -11.40 -5.65 31.96
C THR A 199 -11.37 -6.90 31.08
N PHE A 200 -11.23 -6.77 29.76
CA PHE A 200 -11.09 -7.87 28.79
C PHE A 200 -9.73 -7.83 28.05
N HIS A 201 -8.70 -7.24 28.65
CA HIS A 201 -7.36 -7.14 28.05
C HIS A 201 -6.80 -8.53 27.70
N ARG A 202 -6.57 -8.78 26.41
CA ARG A 202 -6.13 -10.07 25.86
C ARG A 202 -7.06 -11.24 26.22
N ALA A 203 -8.35 -11.01 26.41
CA ALA A 203 -9.37 -12.06 26.39
C ALA A 203 -9.53 -12.56 24.94
N ILE A 204 -8.67 -13.50 24.51
CA ILE A 204 -8.53 -13.89 23.09
C ILE A 204 -9.70 -14.70 22.51
N ALA A 205 -10.65 -15.14 23.35
CA ALA A 205 -11.90 -15.77 22.92
C ALA A 205 -13.12 -14.83 23.01
N PHE A 206 -13.11 -13.82 23.88
CA PHE A 206 -14.30 -13.09 24.29
C PHE A 206 -14.93 -12.24 23.17
N ASN A 207 -16.17 -12.56 22.81
CA ASN A 207 -16.95 -11.85 21.81
C ASN A 207 -18.47 -11.94 22.08
N ARG A 208 -18.90 -11.80 23.35
CA ARG A 208 -20.33 -11.80 23.75
C ARG A 208 -20.92 -10.38 23.82
N PRO A 209 -22.26 -10.22 23.68
CA PRO A 209 -22.89 -8.89 23.71
C PRO A 209 -22.71 -8.18 25.06
N LEU A 210 -22.44 -6.87 25.02
CA LEU A 210 -22.32 -6.01 26.21
C LEU A 210 -23.22 -4.76 26.12
N ASN A 211 -24.10 -4.67 25.11
CA ASN A 211 -24.92 -3.48 24.83
C ASN A 211 -26.10 -3.26 25.80
N GLY A 212 -26.23 -4.11 26.83
CA GLY A 212 -27.16 -3.94 27.96
C GLY A 212 -26.50 -3.33 29.21
N TRP A 213 -25.18 -3.12 29.20
CA TRP A 213 -24.44 -2.55 30.33
C TRP A 213 -24.69 -1.04 30.47
N ASN A 214 -25.17 -0.62 31.64
CA ASN A 214 -25.30 0.79 32.00
C ASN A 214 -23.94 1.38 32.40
N THR A 215 -23.23 1.95 31.43
CA THR A 215 -21.90 2.56 31.63
C THR A 215 -21.91 3.98 32.20
N SER A 216 -23.06 4.57 32.54
CA SER A 216 -23.17 5.99 32.94
C SER A 216 -22.27 6.42 34.11
N LYS A 217 -21.88 5.50 35.01
CA LYS A 217 -20.94 5.78 36.11
C LYS A 217 -19.46 5.55 35.77
N VAL A 218 -19.14 5.04 34.57
CA VAL A 218 -17.77 4.71 34.15
C VAL A 218 -16.99 5.98 33.79
N ILE A 219 -15.82 6.15 34.42
CA ILE A 219 -14.91 7.28 34.22
C ILE A 219 -13.68 6.85 33.40
N ASN A 220 -13.29 5.58 33.48
CA ASN A 220 -12.10 5.04 32.81
C ASN A 220 -12.42 3.77 32.00
N MET A 221 -12.16 3.81 30.69
CA MET A 221 -12.28 2.69 29.75
C MET A 221 -10.92 2.34 29.10
N SER A 222 -9.80 2.71 29.72
CA SER A 222 -8.49 2.43 29.13
C SER A 222 -8.21 0.92 29.07
N GLN A 223 -7.67 0.49 27.94
CA GLN A 223 -7.25 -0.89 27.66
C GLN A 223 -8.36 -1.97 27.75
N THR A 224 -9.65 -1.61 27.91
CA THR A 224 -10.76 -2.55 28.15
C THR A 224 -10.81 -3.74 27.19
N PHE A 225 -10.70 -3.51 25.88
CA PHE A 225 -10.72 -4.58 24.85
C PHE A 225 -9.35 -4.76 24.15
N SER A 226 -8.27 -4.26 24.77
CA SER A 226 -6.94 -4.21 24.15
C SER A 226 -6.27 -5.59 24.05
N GLY A 227 -5.59 -5.85 22.94
CA GLY A 227 -4.85 -7.09 22.69
C GLY A 227 -3.34 -6.98 22.93
N GLY A 228 -2.58 -7.45 21.96
CA GLY A 228 -1.14 -7.23 21.83
C GLY A 228 -0.61 -7.79 20.52
N TYR A 229 0.65 -7.48 20.19
CA TYR A 229 1.29 -7.83 18.92
C TYR A 229 1.12 -9.30 18.49
N ASN A 230 1.12 -10.25 19.43
CA ASN A 230 0.91 -11.67 19.12
C ASN A 230 -0.55 -12.16 19.27
N GLN A 231 -1.44 -11.38 19.87
CA GLN A 231 -2.78 -11.78 20.35
C GLN A 231 -3.78 -10.64 20.10
N VAL A 232 -4.46 -10.66 18.95
CA VAL A 232 -5.53 -9.70 18.62
C VAL A 232 -6.84 -10.12 19.30
N THR A 233 -7.55 -9.21 19.97
CA THR A 233 -8.86 -9.54 20.57
C THR A 233 -9.93 -9.77 19.50
N PRO A 234 -10.83 -10.76 19.65
CA PRO A 234 -11.87 -11.05 18.65
C PRO A 234 -13.11 -10.16 18.79
N PHE A 235 -13.25 -9.45 19.92
CA PHE A 235 -14.41 -8.65 20.27
C PHE A 235 -14.82 -7.68 19.14
N ASN A 236 -16.08 -7.80 18.71
CA ASN A 236 -16.68 -6.99 17.66
C ASN A 236 -18.23 -6.98 17.80
N GLN A 237 -18.73 -6.82 19.03
CA GLN A 237 -20.17 -6.64 19.29
C GLN A 237 -20.53 -5.17 19.41
N SER A 238 -21.80 -4.83 19.15
CA SER A 238 -22.34 -3.47 19.29
C SER A 238 -22.18 -2.93 20.72
N LEU A 239 -21.88 -1.63 20.82
CA LEU A 239 -21.71 -0.86 22.06
C LEU A 239 -22.46 0.49 21.97
N ASP A 240 -23.43 0.58 21.07
CA ASP A 240 -24.12 1.80 20.64
C ASP A 240 -24.96 2.45 21.77
N ASN A 241 -25.35 1.66 22.78
CA ASN A 241 -26.12 2.09 23.96
C ASN A 241 -25.22 2.52 25.14
N TRP A 242 -23.90 2.43 25.04
CA TRP A 242 -23.01 2.81 26.13
C TRP A 242 -23.02 4.33 26.32
N ASP A 243 -23.48 4.78 27.48
CA ASP A 243 -23.26 6.15 27.95
C ASP A 243 -21.77 6.34 28.27
N THR A 244 -21.14 7.27 27.58
CA THR A 244 -19.73 7.64 27.74
C THR A 244 -19.52 9.05 28.29
N ALA A 245 -20.59 9.79 28.63
CA ALA A 245 -20.53 11.22 28.96
C ALA A 245 -19.71 11.57 30.23
N ASN A 246 -19.43 10.57 31.08
CA ASN A 246 -18.55 10.69 32.25
C ASN A 246 -17.14 10.13 32.03
N VAL A 247 -16.84 9.53 30.87
CA VAL A 247 -15.54 8.94 30.56
C VAL A 247 -14.50 10.03 30.29
N THR A 248 -13.33 9.90 30.90
CA THR A 248 -12.20 10.83 30.75
C THR A 248 -10.97 10.20 30.08
N ASN A 249 -10.90 8.87 30.02
CA ASN A 249 -9.78 8.12 29.46
C ASN A 249 -10.26 6.90 28.66
N MET A 250 -9.91 6.87 27.36
CA MET A 250 -10.16 5.76 26.43
C MET A 250 -8.85 5.20 25.83
N SER A 251 -7.71 5.53 26.42
CA SER A 251 -6.39 5.15 25.89
C SER A 251 -6.26 3.63 25.67
N TYR A 252 -5.69 3.25 24.52
CA TYR A 252 -5.52 1.87 24.06
C TYR A 252 -6.81 1.00 24.00
N MET A 253 -8.02 1.53 24.21
CA MET A 253 -9.25 0.73 24.46
C MET A 253 -9.48 -0.41 23.46
N PHE A 254 -9.24 -0.15 22.16
CA PHE A 254 -9.35 -1.12 21.06
C PHE A 254 -8.00 -1.37 20.35
N SER A 255 -6.88 -1.13 21.02
CA SER A 255 -5.55 -1.41 20.47
C SER A 255 -5.34 -2.91 20.25
N TYR A 256 -4.78 -3.29 19.10
CA TYR A 256 -4.70 -4.69 18.63
C TYR A 256 -6.06 -5.43 18.73
N SER A 257 -7.15 -4.77 18.34
CA SER A 257 -8.49 -5.38 18.35
C SER A 257 -9.01 -5.74 16.95
N SER A 258 -10.05 -6.57 16.93
CA SER A 258 -10.91 -6.86 15.78
C SER A 258 -12.03 -5.84 15.58
N PHE A 259 -12.26 -4.96 16.57
CA PHE A 259 -13.43 -4.10 16.68
C PHE A 259 -13.58 -3.12 15.51
N ASN A 260 -14.78 -3.10 14.92
CA ASN A 260 -15.21 -2.22 13.85
C ASN A 260 -16.76 -2.12 13.86
N GLN A 261 -17.33 -1.76 15.01
CA GLN A 261 -18.76 -1.45 15.16
C GLN A 261 -18.94 0.06 15.36
N PRO A 262 -20.08 0.64 14.95
CA PRO A 262 -20.34 2.07 15.09
C PRO A 262 -20.23 2.55 16.54
N ILE A 263 -19.54 3.68 16.71
CA ILE A 263 -19.36 4.39 18.00
C ILE A 263 -19.44 5.92 17.83
N GLY A 264 -19.85 6.40 16.64
CA GLY A 264 -20.02 7.83 16.35
C GLY A 264 -21.20 8.49 17.10
N SER A 265 -21.95 7.74 17.90
CA SER A 265 -22.98 8.22 18.83
C SER A 265 -22.47 8.53 20.24
N TRP A 266 -21.25 8.09 20.59
CA TRP A 266 -20.68 8.27 21.92
C TRP A 266 -20.40 9.76 22.22
N ASP A 267 -20.86 10.22 23.39
CA ASP A 267 -20.43 11.51 23.96
C ASP A 267 -19.00 11.35 24.51
N VAL A 268 -18.04 11.96 23.81
CA VAL A 268 -16.63 11.96 24.21
C VAL A 268 -16.15 13.34 24.69
N SER A 269 -17.08 14.26 24.99
CA SER A 269 -16.81 15.67 25.35
C SER A 269 -15.94 15.89 26.60
N ARG A 270 -15.72 14.84 27.39
CA ARG A 270 -14.84 14.84 28.58
C ARG A 270 -13.58 13.99 28.44
N VAL A 271 -13.38 13.29 27.31
CA VAL A 271 -12.23 12.40 27.11
C VAL A 271 -10.97 13.24 26.85
N GLY A 272 -10.07 13.24 27.83
CA GLY A 272 -8.77 13.91 27.74
C GLY A 272 -7.73 13.10 26.99
N ASN A 273 -7.78 11.77 27.07
CA ASN A 273 -6.76 10.88 26.51
C ASN A 273 -7.36 9.80 25.58
N PHE A 274 -7.00 9.89 24.30
CA PHE A 274 -7.32 8.94 23.22
C PHE A 274 -6.08 8.17 22.73
N SER A 275 -4.93 8.30 23.41
CA SER A 275 -3.66 7.74 22.94
C SER A 275 -3.77 6.25 22.67
N ASN A 276 -3.23 5.82 21.53
CA ASN A 276 -3.27 4.44 21.04
C ASN A 276 -4.67 3.79 20.92
N MET A 277 -5.80 4.51 21.03
CA MET A 277 -7.14 3.90 21.16
C MET A 277 -7.46 2.84 20.09
N PHE A 278 -7.03 3.04 18.84
CA PHE A 278 -7.16 2.10 17.72
C PHE A 278 -5.80 1.64 17.15
N SER A 279 -4.71 1.80 17.92
CA SER A 279 -3.35 1.40 17.53
C SER A 279 -3.28 -0.09 17.20
N GLU A 280 -2.81 -0.43 15.99
CA GLU A 280 -2.80 -1.76 15.36
C GLU A 280 -4.18 -2.41 15.16
N ASN A 281 -5.29 -1.66 15.31
CA ASN A 281 -6.61 -2.10 14.85
C ASN A 281 -6.70 -1.99 13.32
N ASN A 282 -6.23 -3.05 12.66
CA ASN A 282 -6.18 -3.18 11.20
C ASN A 282 -7.57 -3.44 10.54
N ARG A 283 -8.69 -3.10 11.21
CA ARG A 283 -10.06 -3.21 10.67
C ARG A 283 -10.94 -1.99 10.89
N PHE A 284 -10.68 -1.22 11.93
CA PHE A 284 -11.52 -0.08 12.30
C PHE A 284 -11.59 0.97 11.19
N ASN A 285 -12.82 1.28 10.75
CA ASN A 285 -13.15 2.26 9.72
C ASN A 285 -14.61 2.70 9.91
N GLN A 286 -14.88 3.40 11.01
CA GLN A 286 -16.20 3.96 11.34
C GLN A 286 -16.19 5.48 11.23
N ASP A 287 -17.36 6.05 11.00
CA ASP A 287 -17.55 7.50 10.99
C ASP A 287 -17.51 8.05 12.44
N LEU A 288 -16.63 9.03 12.68
CA LEU A 288 -16.44 9.70 13.98
C LEU A 288 -16.68 11.22 13.87
N GLU A 289 -17.39 11.68 12.84
CA GLU A 289 -17.61 13.11 12.56
C GLU A 289 -18.36 13.86 13.68
N ASN A 290 -19.16 13.17 14.49
CA ASN A 290 -19.95 13.77 15.56
C ASN A 290 -19.21 13.90 16.91
N TRP A 291 -17.98 13.40 17.04
CA TRP A 291 -17.24 13.42 18.30
C TRP A 291 -16.75 14.84 18.68
N ASP A 292 -17.24 15.36 19.81
CA ASP A 292 -16.70 16.58 20.40
C ASP A 292 -15.40 16.29 21.16
N THR A 293 -14.25 16.48 20.50
CA THR A 293 -12.94 16.23 21.10
C THR A 293 -12.35 17.42 21.85
N SER A 294 -13.11 18.49 22.17
CA SER A 294 -12.54 19.74 22.71
C SER A 294 -11.89 19.64 24.10
N ALA A 295 -12.10 18.54 24.83
CA ALA A 295 -11.38 18.23 26.07
C ALA A 295 -10.03 17.53 25.85
N ALA A 296 -9.78 16.97 24.66
CA ALA A 296 -8.64 16.11 24.38
C ALA A 296 -7.29 16.83 24.42
N THR A 297 -6.33 16.24 25.13
CA THR A 297 -4.94 16.72 25.18
C THR A 297 -3.97 15.76 24.47
N ASP A 298 -4.30 14.47 24.38
CA ASP A 298 -3.42 13.43 23.83
C ASP A 298 -4.12 12.48 22.85
N PHE A 299 -3.69 12.57 21.59
CA PHE A 299 -4.07 11.71 20.46
C PHE A 299 -2.90 10.82 19.97
N SER A 300 -1.79 10.75 20.71
CA SER A 300 -0.58 10.05 20.25
C SER A 300 -0.87 8.61 19.83
N TYR A 301 -0.35 8.21 18.68
CA TYR A 301 -0.57 6.87 18.10
C TYR A 301 -2.04 6.42 17.91
N MET A 302 -3.05 7.31 17.99
CA MET A 302 -4.46 6.89 18.07
C MET A 302 -4.88 5.91 16.96
N PHE A 303 -4.43 6.12 15.73
CA PHE A 303 -4.65 5.26 14.56
C PHE A 303 -3.34 4.67 14.00
N TYR A 304 -2.31 4.53 14.83
CA TYR A 304 -1.02 3.94 14.45
C TYR A 304 -1.21 2.53 13.88
N PHE A 305 -0.71 2.26 12.67
CA PHE A 305 -0.93 0.99 11.95
C PHE A 305 -2.41 0.58 11.80
N ALA A 306 -3.38 1.48 11.94
CA ALA A 306 -4.78 1.22 11.63
C ALA A 306 -4.99 1.21 10.10
N THR A 307 -4.39 0.23 9.40
CA THR A 307 -4.23 0.24 7.94
C THR A 307 -5.55 0.28 7.14
N ALA A 308 -6.67 -0.06 7.77
CA ALA A 308 -8.01 0.03 7.19
C ALA A 308 -8.69 1.40 7.35
N PHE A 309 -8.21 2.24 8.27
CA PHE A 309 -8.91 3.46 8.69
C PHE A 309 -8.87 4.56 7.63
N ASN A 310 -10.07 5.06 7.31
CA ASN A 310 -10.39 6.27 6.57
C ASN A 310 -11.76 6.81 7.05
N GLY A 311 -12.04 6.67 8.35
CA GLY A 311 -13.27 7.17 8.97
C GLY A 311 -13.20 8.68 9.14
N LYS A 312 -14.30 9.40 8.91
CA LYS A 312 -14.32 10.86 9.00
C LYS A 312 -13.92 11.33 10.40
N VAL A 313 -13.13 12.41 10.43
CA VAL A 313 -12.70 13.13 11.64
C VAL A 313 -12.80 14.65 11.46
N THR A 314 -13.57 15.09 10.47
CA THR A 314 -13.47 16.46 9.92
C THR A 314 -13.97 17.55 10.84
N ASN A 315 -14.87 17.27 11.80
CA ASN A 315 -15.34 18.26 12.78
C ASN A 315 -14.61 18.18 14.14
N TRP A 316 -13.54 17.40 14.25
CA TRP A 316 -12.78 17.25 15.50
C TRP A 316 -12.12 18.56 15.93
N LYS A 317 -12.13 18.81 17.24
CA LYS A 317 -11.64 20.04 17.87
C LYS A 317 -10.32 19.74 18.57
N THR A 318 -9.21 20.16 18.00
CA THR A 318 -7.86 19.85 18.54
C THR A 318 -7.24 20.97 19.37
N ASN A 319 -8.03 21.99 19.74
CA ASN A 319 -7.56 23.22 20.39
C ASN A 319 -6.98 23.06 21.82
N ARG A 320 -6.88 21.83 22.36
CA ARG A 320 -6.17 21.48 23.60
C ARG A 320 -5.11 20.39 23.40
N ALA A 321 -4.94 19.89 22.18
CA ALA A 321 -4.03 18.79 21.87
C ALA A 321 -2.58 19.25 22.00
N THR A 322 -1.87 18.80 23.02
CA THR A 322 -0.42 19.00 23.18
C THR A 322 0.37 17.84 22.56
N SER A 323 -0.28 16.70 22.33
CA SER A 323 0.33 15.46 21.84
C SER A 323 -0.50 14.87 20.69
N MET A 324 0.07 14.90 19.47
CA MET A 324 -0.54 14.32 18.25
C MET A 324 0.45 13.46 17.45
N TRP A 325 1.66 13.24 17.98
CA TRP A 325 2.73 12.50 17.30
C TRP A 325 2.32 11.07 16.94
N SER A 326 2.75 10.61 15.76
CA SER A 326 2.39 9.31 15.17
C SER A 326 0.88 9.00 15.04
N MET A 327 -0.02 9.98 15.17
CA MET A 327 -1.49 9.76 15.25
C MET A 327 -2.05 8.93 14.09
N PHE A 328 -1.65 9.20 12.84
CA PHE A 328 -2.09 8.48 11.63
C PHE A 328 -0.96 7.68 10.98
N ALA A 329 0.16 7.46 11.68
CA ALA A 329 1.30 6.75 11.09
C ALA A 329 0.90 5.32 10.68
N TYR A 330 1.16 4.98 9.42
CA TYR A 330 0.80 3.72 8.76
C TYR A 330 -0.72 3.46 8.68
N ALA A 331 -1.57 4.46 8.89
CA ALA A 331 -2.98 4.44 8.51
C ALA A 331 -3.10 4.56 6.97
N ARG A 332 -2.65 3.53 6.24
CA ARG A 332 -2.41 3.53 4.79
C ARG A 332 -3.61 3.88 3.89
N ASN A 333 -4.84 3.87 4.42
CA ASN A 333 -6.03 4.29 3.69
C ASN A 333 -6.55 5.68 4.07
N PHE A 334 -5.98 6.33 5.09
CA PHE A 334 -6.45 7.61 5.60
C PHE A 334 -6.17 8.75 4.62
N ASP A 335 -7.23 9.46 4.29
CA ASP A 335 -7.30 10.57 3.35
C ASP A 335 -8.58 11.37 3.66
N GLN A 336 -8.73 11.84 4.91
CA GLN A 336 -9.88 12.63 5.37
C GLN A 336 -9.48 14.08 5.66
N PRO A 337 -10.33 15.08 5.36
CA PRO A 337 -10.00 16.48 5.61
C PRO A 337 -9.71 16.77 7.09
N VAL A 338 -8.55 17.38 7.34
CA VAL A 338 -8.00 17.74 8.66
C VAL A 338 -7.58 19.22 8.71
N GLN A 339 -8.20 20.07 7.88
CA GLN A 339 -7.87 21.48 7.73
C GLN A 339 -8.52 22.37 8.82
N HIS A 340 -7.92 23.52 9.10
CA HIS A 340 -8.53 24.55 9.95
C HIS A 340 -9.41 25.49 9.12
N ILE A 341 -10.72 25.43 9.35
CA ILE A 341 -11.70 26.30 8.66
C ILE A 341 -11.92 27.58 9.47
N SER A 342 -11.59 28.73 8.89
CA SER A 342 -11.74 30.04 9.56
C SER A 342 -13.17 30.27 10.07
N GLY A 343 -13.28 30.83 11.28
CA GLY A 343 -14.54 30.96 12.01
C GLY A 343 -14.95 29.73 12.83
N THR A 344 -14.21 28.60 12.76
CA THR A 344 -14.53 27.37 13.50
C THR A 344 -13.32 26.84 14.29
N ASN A 345 -13.57 26.20 15.44
CA ASN A 345 -12.50 25.66 16.32
C ASN A 345 -12.22 24.17 16.05
N ILE A 346 -11.95 23.83 14.79
CA ILE A 346 -11.76 22.45 14.33
C ILE A 346 -10.28 22.02 14.50
N TRP A 347 -9.53 21.77 13.42
CA TRP A 347 -8.13 21.28 13.48
C TRP A 347 -7.12 22.39 13.81
N LYS A 348 -7.17 22.89 15.04
CA LYS A 348 -6.22 23.88 15.57
C LYS A 348 -4.97 23.21 16.14
N THR A 349 -3.81 23.56 15.60
CA THR A 349 -2.49 23.00 15.96
C THR A 349 -1.59 23.98 16.73
N SER A 350 -2.06 25.20 17.03
CA SER A 350 -1.27 26.32 17.58
C SER A 350 -0.59 26.09 18.96
N VAL A 351 -0.79 24.93 19.57
CA VAL A 351 -0.16 24.50 20.83
C VAL A 351 0.62 23.18 20.71
N VAL A 352 0.70 22.61 19.49
CA VAL A 352 1.38 21.34 19.21
C VAL A 352 2.88 21.59 19.00
N THR A 353 3.67 21.23 20.01
CA THR A 353 5.14 21.33 19.93
C THR A 353 5.76 20.17 19.14
N ASN A 354 5.13 18.99 19.14
CA ASN A 354 5.65 17.78 18.51
C ASN A 354 4.70 17.25 17.43
N MET A 355 5.10 17.39 16.17
CA MET A 355 4.45 16.83 14.98
C MET A 355 5.22 15.65 14.37
N SER A 356 6.11 14.99 15.15
CA SER A 356 6.88 13.86 14.65
C SER A 356 5.95 12.73 14.16
N SER A 357 6.21 12.27 12.93
CA SER A 357 5.62 11.10 12.31
C SER A 357 4.09 11.08 12.16
N VAL A 358 3.38 12.21 12.27
CA VAL A 358 1.89 12.26 12.24
C VAL A 358 1.28 11.47 11.08
N PHE A 359 1.85 11.57 9.87
CA PHE A 359 1.41 10.88 8.65
C PHE A 359 2.45 9.90 8.08
N LEU A 360 3.45 9.47 8.89
CA LEU A 360 4.49 8.50 8.51
C LEU A 360 3.87 7.24 7.90
N GLY A 361 4.04 7.00 6.59
CA GLY A 361 3.50 5.82 5.91
C GLY A 361 1.98 5.84 5.68
N ALA A 362 1.31 6.99 5.86
CA ALA A 362 -0.09 7.21 5.47
C ALA A 362 -0.19 7.35 3.94
N ALA A 363 0.04 6.23 3.24
CA ALA A 363 0.40 6.19 1.81
C ALA A 363 -0.54 6.96 0.85
N LYS A 364 -1.83 7.12 1.19
CA LYS A 364 -2.82 7.86 0.40
C LYS A 364 -2.99 9.34 0.77
N PHE A 365 -2.58 9.75 1.97
CA PHE A 365 -2.97 11.03 2.53
C PHE A 365 -2.50 12.19 1.65
N ASN A 366 -3.45 12.99 1.16
CA ASN A 366 -3.18 14.17 0.35
C ASN A 366 -4.20 15.30 0.60
N GLN A 367 -4.61 15.48 1.86
CA GLN A 367 -5.59 16.48 2.27
C GLN A 367 -4.90 17.77 2.75
N ASP A 368 -5.54 18.91 2.53
CA ASP A 368 -4.99 20.22 2.87
C ASP A 368 -4.63 20.36 4.36
N VAL A 369 -3.41 20.81 4.60
CA VAL A 369 -2.82 21.14 5.91
C VAL A 369 -2.13 22.51 5.90
N SER A 370 -2.23 23.28 4.82
CA SER A 370 -1.65 24.64 4.69
C SER A 370 -2.13 25.60 5.78
N SER A 371 -3.36 25.36 6.27
CA SER A 371 -4.04 26.11 7.33
C SER A 371 -3.61 25.75 8.77
N TRP A 372 -2.67 24.82 8.95
CA TRP A 372 -2.14 24.46 10.28
C TRP A 372 -1.19 25.53 10.81
N ASP A 373 -1.45 26.00 12.03
CA ASP A 373 -0.51 26.84 12.78
C ASP A 373 0.60 25.97 13.37
N THR A 374 1.81 26.09 12.80
CA THR A 374 3.03 25.41 13.24
C THR A 374 3.95 26.29 14.10
N SER A 375 3.53 27.51 14.47
CA SER A 375 4.40 28.48 15.17
C SER A 375 4.83 28.06 16.59
N ALA A 376 4.19 27.05 17.16
CA ALA A 376 4.59 26.39 18.41
C ALA A 376 5.47 25.14 18.21
N THR A 377 5.58 24.63 16.97
CA THR A 377 6.19 23.33 16.67
C THR A 377 7.72 23.39 16.69
N THR A 378 8.33 22.44 17.41
CA THR A 378 9.79 22.30 17.53
C THR A 378 10.33 21.06 16.84
N THR A 379 9.50 20.06 16.53
CA THR A 379 9.91 18.87 15.76
C THR A 379 8.85 18.42 14.76
N MET A 380 9.30 18.10 13.55
CA MET A 380 8.52 17.56 12.42
C MET A 380 9.14 16.26 11.88
N GLU A 381 9.94 15.57 12.69
CA GLU A 381 10.66 14.33 12.33
C GLU A 381 9.76 13.30 11.62
N SER A 382 10.12 12.96 10.38
CA SER A 382 9.48 11.93 9.55
C SER A 382 7.96 12.11 9.36
N MET A 383 7.44 13.33 9.53
CA MET A 383 6.00 13.64 9.51
C MET A 383 5.26 13.12 8.28
N PHE A 384 5.87 13.21 7.09
CA PHE A 384 5.35 12.71 5.80
C PHE A 384 6.23 11.62 5.17
N GLN A 385 7.14 11.00 5.94
CA GLN A 385 7.98 9.91 5.45
C GLN A 385 7.09 8.79 4.89
N SER A 386 7.34 8.34 3.65
CA SER A 386 6.53 7.33 2.96
C SER A 386 5.03 7.66 2.82
N ALA A 387 4.62 8.93 2.97
CA ALA A 387 3.29 9.40 2.59
C ALA A 387 3.25 9.59 1.06
N THR A 388 3.23 8.47 0.33
CA THR A 388 3.55 8.43 -1.11
C THR A 388 2.69 9.30 -2.02
N SER A 389 1.46 9.64 -1.62
CA SER A 389 0.55 10.50 -2.39
C SER A 389 0.54 11.97 -1.96
N PHE A 390 1.25 12.35 -0.88
CA PHE A 390 1.19 13.69 -0.32
C PHE A 390 1.88 14.72 -1.22
N ASN A 391 1.16 15.78 -1.59
CA ASN A 391 1.65 16.89 -2.42
C ASN A 391 0.87 18.21 -2.17
N GLN A 392 0.61 18.57 -0.91
CA GLN A 392 -0.05 19.84 -0.56
C GLN A 392 0.96 20.96 -0.32
N ASP A 393 0.56 22.20 -0.62
CA ASP A 393 1.40 23.38 -0.35
C ASP A 393 1.58 23.60 1.16
N LEU A 394 2.81 23.91 1.55
CA LEU A 394 3.25 24.18 2.91
C LEU A 394 3.94 25.56 3.03
N SER A 395 3.80 26.42 2.02
CA SER A 395 4.42 27.74 1.94
C SER A 395 4.08 28.67 3.12
N LEU A 396 2.90 28.48 3.73
CA LEU A 396 2.37 29.24 4.86
C LEU A 396 2.85 28.73 6.24
N TRP A 397 3.52 27.58 6.32
CA TRP A 397 3.97 27.03 7.60
C TRP A 397 5.11 27.84 8.22
N ASN A 398 4.94 28.22 9.49
CA ASN A 398 5.97 28.88 10.27
C ASN A 398 6.90 27.83 10.91
N THR A 399 8.11 27.70 10.37
CA THR A 399 9.12 26.74 10.85
C THR A 399 10.18 27.36 11.78
N SER A 400 10.05 28.63 12.17
CA SER A 400 11.07 29.41 12.93
C SER A 400 11.43 28.89 14.34
N ARG A 401 10.78 27.82 14.80
CA ARG A 401 11.09 27.10 16.06
C ARG A 401 11.48 25.64 15.85
N VAL A 402 11.43 25.12 14.63
CA VAL A 402 11.70 23.71 14.33
C VAL A 402 13.19 23.42 14.38
N THR A 403 13.58 22.50 15.26
CA THR A 403 14.98 22.08 15.45
C THR A 403 15.29 20.73 14.80
N ASN A 404 14.26 19.94 14.45
CA ASN A 404 14.39 18.61 13.86
C ASN A 404 13.34 18.38 12.74
N MET A 405 13.83 18.03 11.55
CA MET A 405 13.09 17.64 10.34
C MET A 405 13.58 16.30 9.77
N TYR A 406 14.25 15.46 10.58
CA TYR A 406 14.87 14.20 10.15
C TYR A 406 13.86 13.33 9.38
N GLY A 407 14.19 13.00 8.13
CA GLY A 407 13.37 12.14 7.27
C GLY A 407 12.01 12.72 6.84
N MET A 408 11.71 14.01 7.07
CA MET A 408 10.35 14.58 6.97
C MET A 408 9.56 14.21 5.70
N PHE A 409 10.17 14.29 4.51
CA PHE A 409 9.57 13.91 3.22
C PHE A 409 10.26 12.68 2.60
N SER A 410 10.93 11.86 3.41
CA SER A 410 11.70 10.71 2.93
C SER A 410 10.76 9.68 2.26
N SER A 411 10.95 9.41 0.97
CA SER A 411 10.03 8.61 0.14
C SER A 411 8.59 9.13 0.06
N ALA A 412 8.37 10.44 0.25
CA ALA A 412 7.13 11.12 -0.15
C ALA A 412 7.11 11.28 -1.69
N ASP A 413 6.87 10.17 -2.38
CA ASP A 413 7.15 10.03 -3.82
C ASP A 413 6.41 11.01 -4.76
N SER A 414 5.31 11.62 -4.31
CA SER A 414 4.54 12.64 -5.03
C SER A 414 4.81 14.08 -4.56
N PHE A 415 5.59 14.31 -3.51
CA PHE A 415 5.77 15.64 -2.92
C PHE A 415 6.65 16.54 -3.80
N ASP A 416 6.03 17.50 -4.49
CA ASP A 416 6.65 18.43 -5.42
C ASP A 416 6.14 19.86 -5.20
N GLN A 417 6.50 20.41 -4.04
CA GLN A 417 6.26 21.81 -3.66
C GLN A 417 7.58 22.49 -3.28
N SER A 418 7.62 23.82 -3.37
CA SER A 418 8.76 24.62 -2.93
C SER A 418 8.72 24.85 -1.41
N LEU A 419 9.86 24.73 -0.74
CA LEU A 419 10.03 25.04 0.69
C LEU A 419 10.77 26.37 0.91
N ALA A 420 10.84 27.22 -0.12
CA ALA A 420 11.66 28.43 -0.13
C ALA A 420 11.32 29.48 0.96
N SER A 421 10.08 29.49 1.45
CA SER A 421 9.62 30.39 2.52
C SER A 421 9.99 29.94 3.93
N TRP A 422 10.47 28.70 4.10
CA TRP A 422 10.71 28.12 5.42
C TRP A 422 11.93 28.74 6.13
N ASP A 423 11.73 29.13 7.39
CA ASP A 423 12.82 29.46 8.30
C ASP A 423 13.50 28.17 8.78
N ILE A 424 14.78 28.04 8.43
CA ILE A 424 15.66 26.91 8.76
C ILE A 424 16.76 27.29 9.77
N THR A 425 16.72 28.50 10.33
CA THR A 425 17.78 29.05 11.19
C THR A 425 17.92 28.36 12.55
N LYS A 426 16.91 27.57 12.96
CA LYS A 426 16.86 26.86 14.25
C LYS A 426 17.08 25.35 14.17
N LEU A 427 17.33 24.79 12.98
CA LEU A 427 17.72 23.38 12.84
C LEU A 427 18.94 23.10 13.73
N ALA A 428 18.89 22.02 14.51
CA ALA A 428 19.98 21.63 15.39
C ALA A 428 21.21 21.18 14.59
N ALA A 429 22.42 21.41 15.10
CA ALA A 429 23.61 20.82 14.48
C ALA A 429 23.56 19.30 14.57
N ASP A 430 24.03 18.59 13.54
CA ASP A 430 24.00 17.12 13.50
C ASP A 430 24.75 16.48 14.69
N SER A 431 25.80 17.14 15.17
CA SER A 431 26.58 16.74 16.36
C SER A 431 25.83 16.87 17.69
N ALA A 432 24.70 17.57 17.71
CA ALA A 432 23.86 17.76 18.89
C ALA A 432 22.67 16.78 18.96
N ASN A 433 22.46 15.92 17.96
CA ASN A 433 21.34 14.98 17.97
C ASN A 433 21.70 13.69 18.76
N PRO A 434 21.01 13.37 19.87
CA PRO A 434 21.29 12.17 20.68
C PRO A 434 21.04 10.84 19.96
N ALA A 435 20.34 10.83 18.81
CA ALA A 435 20.14 9.64 17.99
C ALA A 435 21.24 9.42 16.91
N GLY A 436 22.22 10.33 16.79
CA GLY A 436 23.36 10.19 15.88
C GLY A 436 23.03 10.32 14.38
N ASN A 437 21.80 10.69 14.04
CA ASN A 437 21.35 11.09 12.71
C ASN A 437 21.29 12.63 12.61
N GLY A 438 21.60 13.20 11.43
CA GLY A 438 21.53 14.65 11.25
C GLY A 438 20.11 15.22 11.38
N SER A 439 19.96 16.46 11.83
CA SER A 439 18.66 17.06 12.18
C SER A 439 17.74 17.29 10.99
N ALA A 440 18.31 17.42 9.79
CA ALA A 440 17.60 17.41 8.50
C ALA A 440 17.96 16.16 7.66
N ASN A 441 18.64 15.17 8.23
CA ASN A 441 19.14 14.05 7.44
C ASN A 441 17.98 13.23 6.87
N HIS A 442 18.15 12.75 5.65
CA HIS A 442 17.12 12.10 4.84
C HIS A 442 15.83 12.91 4.60
N MET A 443 15.75 14.19 4.98
CA MET A 443 14.54 15.02 4.84
C MET A 443 13.95 14.95 3.42
N LEU A 444 14.80 15.02 2.39
CA LEU A 444 14.40 15.02 0.98
C LEU A 444 14.80 13.73 0.20
N THR A 445 15.21 12.66 0.88
CA THR A 445 15.64 11.40 0.22
C THR A 445 14.45 10.69 -0.44
N SER A 446 14.51 10.44 -1.75
CA SER A 446 13.61 9.48 -2.43
C SER A 446 14.34 8.75 -3.56
N ALA A 447 13.64 7.81 -4.20
CA ALA A 447 14.07 7.23 -5.47
C ALA A 447 14.26 8.32 -6.55
N ALA A 448 15.11 8.05 -7.54
CA ALA A 448 15.38 8.97 -8.64
C ALA A 448 14.11 9.19 -9.48
N GLY A 449 13.78 10.45 -9.79
CA GLY A 449 12.55 10.81 -10.51
C GLY A 449 11.27 10.75 -9.66
N LYS A 450 11.40 10.84 -8.32
CA LYS A 450 10.30 10.94 -7.35
C LYS A 450 10.50 12.12 -6.41
N GLY A 451 9.43 12.60 -5.80
CA GLY A 451 9.42 13.85 -5.01
C GLY A 451 9.85 15.08 -5.82
N MET A 452 10.31 16.12 -5.13
CA MET A 452 10.59 17.46 -5.67
C MET A 452 11.31 17.46 -7.02
N SER A 453 10.70 18.19 -7.96
CA SER A 453 11.22 18.54 -9.27
C SER A 453 12.43 19.49 -9.20
N PRO A 454 13.18 19.65 -10.30
CA PRO A 454 14.27 20.61 -10.36
C PRO A 454 13.86 22.05 -10.11
N ALA A 455 12.65 22.47 -10.53
CA ALA A 455 12.17 23.84 -10.29
C ALA A 455 11.95 24.11 -8.81
N ASN A 456 11.15 23.27 -8.13
CA ASN A 456 10.85 23.44 -6.70
C ASN A 456 12.08 23.25 -5.81
N TYR A 457 13.00 22.33 -6.16
CA TYR A 457 14.25 22.19 -5.42
C TYR A 457 15.20 23.39 -5.64
N SER A 458 15.29 23.92 -6.86
CA SER A 458 16.07 25.13 -7.16
C SER A 458 15.54 26.36 -6.42
N ALA A 459 14.22 26.56 -6.40
CA ALA A 459 13.56 27.62 -5.64
C ALA A 459 13.83 27.48 -4.13
N THR A 460 13.72 26.25 -3.59
CA THR A 460 14.02 25.94 -2.18
C THR A 460 15.46 26.30 -1.81
N LEU A 461 16.44 25.91 -2.63
CA LEU A 461 17.85 26.27 -2.43
C LEU A 461 18.05 27.80 -2.40
N ARG A 462 17.44 28.53 -3.34
CA ARG A 462 17.53 30.00 -3.41
C ARG A 462 16.95 30.68 -2.16
N GLY A 463 15.77 30.27 -1.70
CA GLY A 463 15.15 30.80 -0.48
C GLY A 463 15.96 30.51 0.78
N TRP A 464 16.36 29.26 0.98
CA TRP A 464 17.13 28.82 2.15
C TRP A 464 18.50 29.51 2.26
N ALA A 465 19.20 29.70 1.14
CA ALA A 465 20.47 30.43 1.11
C ALA A 465 20.29 31.89 1.56
N ALA A 466 19.24 32.58 1.09
CA ALA A 466 18.94 33.96 1.47
C ALA A 466 18.57 34.08 2.96
N THR A 467 17.76 33.16 3.48
CA THR A 467 17.36 33.10 4.91
C THR A 467 18.56 32.94 5.83
N LEU A 468 19.47 32.01 5.55
CA LEU A 468 20.68 31.84 6.36
C LEU A 468 21.68 33.00 6.20
N GLU A 469 21.74 33.63 5.03
CA GLU A 469 22.59 34.80 4.78
C GLU A 469 22.12 36.00 5.59
N ALA A 470 20.82 36.28 5.63
CA ALA A 470 20.24 37.30 6.51
C ALA A 470 20.52 37.01 8.00
N TYR A 471 20.38 35.75 8.44
CA TYR A 471 20.66 35.35 9.82
C TYR A 471 22.14 35.51 10.21
N LYS A 472 23.07 35.23 9.28
CA LYS A 472 24.51 35.41 9.45
C LYS A 472 24.94 36.88 9.41
N LEU A 473 24.32 37.70 8.56
CA LEU A 473 24.50 39.16 8.56
C LEU A 473 24.00 39.81 9.85
N ALA A 474 22.98 39.23 10.50
CA ALA A 474 22.52 39.60 11.84
C ALA A 474 23.43 39.08 12.99
N GLY A 475 24.64 38.59 12.68
CA GLY A 475 25.65 38.18 13.68
C GLY A 475 25.47 36.77 14.26
N ASN A 476 24.58 35.95 13.70
CA ASN A 476 24.34 34.58 14.18
C ASN A 476 25.14 33.54 13.37
N THR A 477 25.38 32.37 13.96
CA THR A 477 25.98 31.22 13.25
C THR A 477 24.91 30.16 12.99
N PRO A 478 24.56 29.87 11.73
CA PRO A 478 23.72 28.72 11.39
C PRO A 478 24.34 27.38 11.79
N ALA A 479 23.49 26.38 12.01
CA ALA A 479 23.96 25.00 12.20
C ALA A 479 24.46 24.38 10.89
N VAL A 480 25.44 23.47 11.02
CA VAL A 480 25.85 22.55 9.96
C VAL A 480 24.95 21.32 10.02
N VAL A 481 24.28 21.00 8.91
CA VAL A 481 23.38 19.84 8.79
C VAL A 481 23.59 19.05 7.50
N ALA A 482 23.30 17.75 7.54
CA ALA A 482 23.10 16.91 6.37
C ALA A 482 21.63 16.95 5.95
N LEU A 483 21.34 17.21 4.67
CA LEU A 483 19.95 17.29 4.14
C LEU A 483 19.43 15.95 3.59
N GLY A 484 20.32 15.00 3.29
CA GLY A 484 19.97 13.74 2.63
C GLY A 484 19.35 13.94 1.24
N ALA A 485 19.86 14.91 0.46
CA ALA A 485 19.33 15.34 -0.83
C ALA A 485 20.11 14.81 -2.05
N GLY A 486 21.05 13.86 -1.88
CA GLY A 486 21.93 13.37 -2.96
C GLY A 486 21.27 12.82 -4.23
N SER A 487 19.97 12.48 -4.22
CA SER A 487 19.21 12.10 -5.43
C SER A 487 18.43 13.24 -6.09
N ARG A 488 18.40 14.44 -5.48
CA ARG A 488 17.75 15.63 -6.04
C ARG A 488 18.56 16.18 -7.21
N LYS A 489 17.85 16.85 -8.12
CA LYS A 489 18.38 17.58 -9.27
C LYS A 489 17.98 19.05 -9.15
N TYR A 490 18.84 19.96 -9.58
CA TYR A 490 18.59 21.41 -9.60
C TYR A 490 19.07 22.01 -10.93
N PHE A 491 18.60 23.22 -11.24
CA PHE A 491 19.01 23.97 -12.42
C PHE A 491 20.42 24.55 -12.26
N CYS A 492 21.15 24.62 -13.37
CA CYS A 492 22.50 25.18 -13.42
C CYS A 492 22.50 26.68 -13.78
N ASP A 493 21.50 27.43 -13.30
CA ASP A 493 21.50 28.89 -13.39
C ASP A 493 22.39 29.51 -12.30
N ALA A 494 22.87 30.73 -12.55
CA ALA A 494 23.83 31.40 -11.66
C ALA A 494 23.28 31.65 -10.25
N ALA A 495 21.98 31.87 -10.07
CA ALA A 495 21.38 32.14 -8.78
C ALA A 495 21.24 30.85 -7.95
N THR A 496 20.82 29.74 -8.56
CA THR A 496 20.73 28.44 -7.89
C THR A 496 22.11 27.85 -7.62
N LEU A 497 23.10 28.02 -8.51
CA LEU A 497 24.49 27.63 -8.24
C LEU A 497 25.06 28.43 -7.06
N ALA A 498 24.94 29.77 -7.07
CA ALA A 498 25.42 30.60 -5.96
C ALA A 498 24.71 30.28 -4.63
N ALA A 499 23.40 29.97 -4.65
CA ALA A 499 22.66 29.54 -3.47
C ALA A 499 23.14 28.18 -2.94
N ARG A 500 23.34 27.20 -3.83
CA ARG A 500 23.88 25.87 -3.49
C ARG A 500 25.29 25.98 -2.91
N ASP A 501 26.16 26.80 -3.48
CA ASP A 501 27.55 26.94 -3.05
C ASP A 501 27.69 27.75 -1.75
N LYS A 502 26.69 28.58 -1.38
CA LYS A 502 26.59 29.13 -0.02
C LYS A 502 26.23 28.04 1.01
N LEU A 503 25.22 27.23 0.70
CA LEU A 503 24.70 26.20 1.60
C LEU A 503 25.71 25.06 1.83
N PHE A 504 26.16 24.41 0.75
CA PHE A 504 26.88 23.14 0.80
C PHE A 504 28.41 23.31 0.74
N THR A 505 29.13 22.28 1.17
CA THR A 505 30.59 22.22 0.98
C THR A 505 30.94 21.85 -0.46
N VAL A 506 31.83 22.63 -1.08
CA VAL A 506 32.29 22.44 -2.47
C VAL A 506 33.78 22.73 -2.52
N GLY A 507 34.60 21.74 -2.86
CA GLY A 507 36.05 21.87 -2.74
C GLY A 507 36.48 22.13 -1.29
N THR A 508 37.23 23.21 -1.05
CA THR A 508 37.95 23.45 0.21
C THR A 508 37.42 24.60 1.08
N THR A 509 36.42 25.36 0.64
CA THR A 509 35.91 26.56 1.37
C THR A 509 34.38 26.66 1.34
N PRO A 510 33.67 26.08 2.33
CA PRO A 510 32.23 26.28 2.51
C PRO A 510 31.87 27.63 3.15
N TYR A 511 30.67 28.15 2.85
CA TYR A 511 30.12 29.35 3.53
C TYR A 511 29.18 29.01 4.71
N PHE A 512 28.38 27.94 4.59
CA PHE A 512 27.60 27.33 5.69
C PHE A 512 27.95 25.86 5.97
N GLY A 513 28.51 25.12 5.00
CA GLY A 513 29.14 23.81 5.23
C GLY A 513 28.21 22.59 5.25
N TRP A 514 26.96 22.73 4.80
CA TRP A 514 26.01 21.63 4.74
C TRP A 514 26.48 20.47 3.84
N THR A 515 25.90 19.28 4.04
CA THR A 515 26.21 18.08 3.24
C THR A 515 24.97 17.46 2.58
N PHE A 516 25.16 16.83 1.42
CA PHE A 516 24.08 16.14 0.70
C PHE A 516 23.71 14.78 1.30
N GLY A 517 24.52 14.25 2.23
CA GLY A 517 24.46 12.88 2.71
C GLY A 517 25.47 11.99 1.99
N SER A 518 25.09 10.74 1.69
CA SER A 518 26.00 9.70 1.16
C SER A 518 26.28 9.76 -0.36
N ALA A 519 25.82 10.81 -1.05
CA ALA A 519 26.15 11.10 -2.44
C ALA A 519 25.92 12.59 -2.74
N ASP A 520 26.73 13.19 -3.61
CA ASP A 520 26.52 14.56 -4.09
C ASP A 520 25.28 14.66 -4.98
N SER A 521 24.50 15.74 -4.81
CA SER A 521 23.33 16.03 -5.64
C SER A 521 23.76 16.41 -7.07
N PRO A 522 23.39 15.60 -8.09
CA PRO A 522 23.79 15.87 -9.47
C PRO A 522 22.95 17.02 -10.05
N ALA A 523 23.62 18.15 -10.30
CA ALA A 523 23.05 19.26 -11.06
C ALA A 523 22.63 18.82 -12.48
N LEU A 524 21.61 19.44 -13.06
CA LEU A 524 21.17 19.16 -14.45
C LEU A 524 22.08 19.79 -15.52
N CYS A 525 23.39 19.71 -15.33
CA CYS A 525 24.38 20.31 -16.23
C CYS A 525 24.77 19.34 -17.36
N SER A 526 23.80 18.76 -18.07
CA SER A 526 24.07 18.19 -19.40
C SER A 526 24.32 19.36 -20.36
N GLY A 527 25.57 19.48 -20.81
CA GLY A 527 26.14 20.73 -21.34
C GLY A 527 25.36 21.46 -22.45
N GLN A 528 25.57 22.77 -22.48
CA GLN A 528 25.06 23.77 -23.45
C GLN A 528 24.70 23.17 -24.82
N GLN A 529 23.40 23.00 -25.08
CA GLN A 529 22.92 22.47 -26.35
C GLN A 529 22.50 23.58 -27.30
N THR A 530 23.41 23.95 -28.20
CA THR A 530 23.13 24.87 -29.31
C THR A 530 22.06 24.27 -30.24
N VAL A 531 20.85 24.85 -30.24
CA VAL A 531 19.78 24.46 -31.15
C VAL A 531 20.07 25.04 -32.53
N THR A 532 20.57 24.21 -33.45
CA THR A 532 20.69 24.56 -34.86
C THR A 532 19.38 24.26 -35.60
N TRP A 533 18.98 25.21 -36.43
CA TRP A 533 17.75 25.15 -37.23
C TRP A 533 18.11 24.81 -38.67
N ALA A 534 17.31 23.96 -39.32
CA ALA A 534 17.48 23.61 -40.71
C ALA A 534 16.19 23.87 -41.52
N PRO A 535 16.31 24.41 -42.75
CA PRO A 535 17.52 24.94 -43.37
C PRO A 535 17.78 26.42 -42.99
N THR A 536 19.01 26.91 -43.20
CA THR A 536 19.37 28.33 -43.03
C THR A 536 19.37 29.04 -44.38
N ASN A 537 18.39 29.92 -44.61
CA ASN A 537 18.16 30.73 -45.83
C ASN A 537 18.25 29.95 -47.14
N THR A 538 17.11 29.59 -47.74
CA THR A 538 17.08 28.59 -48.81
C THR A 538 16.12 28.94 -49.93
N THR A 539 16.62 28.90 -51.16
CA THR A 539 15.80 28.92 -52.37
C THR A 539 15.10 27.59 -52.51
N VAL A 540 13.79 27.62 -52.76
CA VAL A 540 12.94 26.44 -53.00
C VAL A 540 12.22 26.61 -54.33
N ASP A 541 11.92 25.50 -55.00
CA ASP A 541 10.98 25.52 -56.12
C ASP A 541 9.54 25.64 -55.58
N GLU A 542 8.56 26.04 -56.40
CA GLU A 542 7.17 26.25 -55.94
C GLU A 542 6.56 24.99 -55.32
N GLY A 543 6.19 25.06 -54.04
CA GLY A 543 5.68 23.91 -53.28
C GLY A 543 5.60 24.17 -51.76
N THR A 544 5.75 23.11 -50.97
CA THR A 544 5.75 23.16 -49.49
C THR A 544 7.13 22.87 -48.91
N ALA A 545 7.63 23.73 -48.03
CA ALA A 545 8.82 23.50 -47.23
C ALA A 545 8.44 23.15 -45.78
N THR A 546 9.36 22.57 -44.99
CA THR A 546 9.15 22.40 -43.54
C THR A 546 10.44 22.69 -42.79
N ILE A 547 10.36 23.57 -41.79
CA ILE A 547 11.47 23.83 -40.86
C ILE A 547 11.53 22.68 -39.87
N VAL A 548 12.71 22.08 -39.70
CA VAL A 548 12.94 20.99 -38.74
C VAL A 548 14.08 21.38 -37.79
N PRO A 549 13.85 21.43 -36.46
CA PRO A 549 14.95 21.55 -35.50
C PRO A 549 15.83 20.29 -35.55
N ASN A 550 17.17 20.44 -35.61
CA ASN A 550 18.09 19.31 -35.75
C ASN A 550 18.15 18.37 -34.52
N LYS A 551 17.42 18.67 -33.45
CA LYS A 551 17.15 17.75 -32.34
C LYS A 551 15.68 17.83 -31.92
N LYS A 552 15.14 16.67 -31.53
CA LYS A 552 13.80 16.55 -30.94
C LYS A 552 13.75 17.29 -29.60
N ALA A 553 12.58 17.83 -29.24
CA ALA A 553 12.34 18.43 -27.93
C ALA A 553 12.66 17.45 -26.78
N PHE A 554 12.92 18.00 -25.58
CA PHE A 554 13.36 17.24 -24.42
C PHE A 554 12.42 16.07 -24.08
N SER A 555 13.00 14.94 -23.68
CA SER A 555 12.29 13.67 -23.43
C SER A 555 11.35 13.68 -22.22
N ASP A 556 11.31 14.78 -21.48
CA ASP A 556 10.50 15.02 -20.27
C ASP A 556 9.36 16.04 -20.50
N GLY A 557 9.24 16.63 -21.70
CA GLY A 557 7.99 17.27 -22.16
C GLY A 557 7.90 18.79 -22.08
N HIS A 558 9.00 19.51 -21.84
CA HIS A 558 9.00 20.98 -21.81
C HIS A 558 9.21 21.64 -23.19
N GLY A 559 8.41 22.69 -23.47
CA GLY A 559 8.63 23.65 -24.56
C GLY A 559 7.90 23.35 -25.87
N ALA A 560 6.75 24.00 -26.08
CA ALA A 560 6.14 24.08 -27.41
C ALA A 560 6.85 25.15 -28.27
N ILE A 561 7.04 24.87 -29.55
CA ILE A 561 7.56 25.83 -30.54
C ILE A 561 6.37 26.45 -31.27
N SER A 562 6.41 27.78 -31.44
CA SER A 562 5.44 28.55 -32.23
C SER A 562 6.11 29.13 -33.48
N TYR A 563 5.34 29.27 -34.56
CA TYR A 563 5.81 29.77 -35.86
C TYR A 563 4.86 30.85 -36.37
N GLN A 564 5.41 31.95 -36.90
CA GLN A 564 4.63 33.06 -37.47
C GLN A 564 5.35 33.63 -38.70
N VAL A 565 4.59 34.08 -39.71
CA VAL A 565 5.13 34.83 -40.85
C VAL A 565 5.46 36.26 -40.39
N ASP A 566 6.62 36.77 -40.82
CA ASP A 566 7.06 38.13 -40.53
C ASP A 566 6.49 39.14 -41.54
N SER A 567 5.57 39.98 -41.10
CA SER A 567 4.94 41.01 -41.93
C SER A 567 5.81 42.27 -42.14
N SER A 568 7.00 42.36 -41.52
CA SER A 568 7.86 43.55 -41.62
C SER A 568 8.84 43.53 -42.80
N THR A 569 8.87 42.45 -43.59
CA THR A 569 9.71 42.27 -44.78
C THR A 569 8.85 42.02 -46.03
N GLY A 570 9.12 42.74 -47.12
CA GLY A 570 8.18 42.92 -48.24
C GLY A 570 7.85 41.68 -49.08
N THR A 571 6.72 41.74 -49.80
CA THR A 571 6.17 40.70 -50.71
C THR A 571 5.87 39.34 -50.07
N MET A 572 4.83 39.30 -49.22
CA MET A 572 4.26 38.06 -48.69
C MET A 572 3.65 37.18 -49.80
N VAL A 573 4.12 35.92 -49.89
CA VAL A 573 3.55 34.85 -50.75
C VAL A 573 3.54 33.48 -50.03
N CYS A 574 3.33 33.48 -48.71
CA CYS A 574 3.40 32.25 -47.91
C CYS A 574 2.48 32.24 -46.67
N SER A 575 2.22 31.04 -46.16
CA SER A 575 1.65 30.79 -44.83
C SER A 575 2.48 29.74 -44.07
N VAL A 576 2.42 29.74 -42.73
CA VAL A 576 3.08 28.74 -41.88
C VAL A 576 2.08 28.10 -40.91
N ALA A 577 2.18 26.78 -40.75
CA ALA A 577 1.38 26.01 -39.82
C ALA A 577 2.12 25.76 -38.49
N ASN A 578 1.38 25.44 -37.42
CA ASN A 578 1.93 25.12 -36.10
C ASN A 578 2.92 23.93 -36.09
N SER A 579 2.98 23.14 -37.16
CA SER A 579 3.96 22.07 -37.39
C SER A 579 5.35 22.56 -37.81
N GLY A 580 5.51 23.84 -38.18
CA GLY A 580 6.72 24.35 -38.85
C GLY A 580 6.68 24.17 -40.39
N THR A 581 5.56 23.71 -40.95
CA THR A 581 5.36 23.57 -42.39
C THR A 581 4.98 24.91 -43.02
N ILE A 582 5.69 25.30 -44.08
CA ILE A 582 5.48 26.54 -44.85
C ILE A 582 4.93 26.19 -46.23
N THR A 583 3.86 26.86 -46.64
CA THR A 583 3.24 26.71 -47.96
C THR A 583 3.40 28.02 -48.72
N PHE A 584 3.87 27.96 -49.97
CA PHE A 584 4.01 29.10 -50.86
C PHE A 584 2.81 29.21 -51.81
N THR A 585 2.44 30.43 -52.19
CA THR A 585 1.31 30.72 -53.09
C THR A 585 1.75 31.45 -54.37
N GLY A 586 3.05 31.51 -54.63
CA GLY A 586 3.66 32.09 -55.83
C GLY A 586 5.13 32.50 -55.63
N VAL A 587 5.79 32.89 -56.71
CA VAL A 587 7.15 33.44 -56.74
C VAL A 587 7.30 34.66 -55.81
N GLY A 588 8.34 34.67 -54.97
CA GLY A 588 8.65 35.77 -54.05
C GLY A 588 9.40 35.33 -52.80
N SER A 589 9.40 36.17 -51.76
CA SER A 589 10.19 36.00 -50.54
C SER A 589 9.32 35.80 -49.31
N CYS A 590 9.58 34.75 -48.52
CA CYS A 590 8.91 34.47 -47.26
C CYS A 590 9.90 34.56 -46.10
N VAL A 591 9.60 35.35 -45.06
CA VAL A 591 10.35 35.34 -43.81
C VAL A 591 9.47 34.76 -42.71
N VAL A 592 9.96 33.73 -42.03
CA VAL A 592 9.28 33.09 -40.89
C VAL A 592 10.09 33.29 -39.62
N ARG A 593 9.41 33.67 -38.54
CA ARG A 593 9.94 33.69 -37.17
C ARG A 593 9.54 32.38 -36.48
N ALA A 594 10.52 31.66 -35.95
CA ALA A 594 10.30 30.58 -35.00
C ALA A 594 10.61 31.07 -33.58
N THR A 595 9.68 30.85 -32.65
CA THR A 595 9.77 31.26 -31.25
C THR A 595 9.46 30.08 -30.35
N ALA A 596 10.45 29.60 -29.59
CA ALA A 596 10.19 28.67 -28.48
C ALA A 596 9.43 29.42 -27.38
N ALA A 597 8.41 28.80 -26.80
CA ALA A 597 7.66 29.42 -25.70
C ALA A 597 8.61 29.72 -24.53
N ALA A 598 8.65 30.98 -24.09
CA ALA A 598 9.45 31.40 -22.95
C ALA A 598 8.90 30.75 -21.67
N VAL A 599 9.69 29.85 -21.10
CA VAL A 599 9.59 29.49 -19.68
C VAL A 599 10.49 30.49 -18.96
N GLU A 600 9.93 31.25 -18.01
CA GLU A 600 10.62 32.40 -17.38
C GLU A 600 11.88 32.01 -16.57
N ASP A 601 12.07 30.71 -16.28
CA ASP A 601 13.16 30.14 -15.47
C ASP A 601 14.17 29.27 -16.27
N ILE A 602 14.52 29.61 -17.53
CA ILE A 602 15.61 28.92 -18.29
C ILE A 602 16.70 29.89 -18.79
N PRO A 603 17.71 30.22 -17.96
CA PRO A 603 18.75 31.20 -18.34
C PRO A 603 19.90 30.69 -19.23
N ASN A 604 19.85 29.45 -19.73
CA ASN A 604 20.97 28.79 -20.43
C ASN A 604 20.66 28.41 -21.90
N ILE A 605 19.86 29.23 -22.58
CA ILE A 605 19.98 29.43 -24.03
C ILE A 605 20.78 30.73 -24.23
N ASP A 606 21.75 30.71 -25.14
CA ASP A 606 22.40 31.93 -25.61
C ASP A 606 21.38 32.78 -26.38
N LEU A 607 20.80 33.76 -25.69
CA LEU A 607 19.76 34.65 -26.22
C LEU A 607 20.33 35.90 -26.91
N THR A 608 21.53 35.81 -27.49
CA THR A 608 21.98 36.78 -28.53
C THR A 608 20.98 36.89 -29.69
N THR A 609 20.08 35.91 -29.88
CA THR A 609 18.92 35.98 -30.78
C THR A 609 17.77 35.09 -30.30
N GLY A 610 16.81 35.66 -29.55
CA GLY A 610 15.62 34.96 -29.05
C GLY A 610 14.58 34.55 -30.12
N PHE A 611 14.86 34.84 -31.39
CA PHE A 611 14.13 34.37 -32.55
C PHE A 611 15.12 34.12 -33.69
N ARG A 612 14.77 33.21 -34.61
CA ARG A 612 15.44 33.07 -35.92
C ARG A 612 14.46 33.51 -37.00
N GLN A 613 14.84 34.52 -37.77
CA GLN A 613 14.25 34.76 -39.09
C GLN A 613 14.93 33.80 -40.08
N VAL A 614 14.14 33.14 -40.92
CA VAL A 614 14.64 32.36 -42.07
C VAL A 614 13.96 32.89 -43.32
N THR A 615 14.75 33.29 -44.32
CA THR A 615 14.27 33.77 -45.61
C THR A 615 14.23 32.63 -46.62
N PHE A 616 13.09 32.47 -47.30
CA PHE A 616 12.89 31.51 -48.38
C PHE A 616 12.50 32.24 -49.66
N THR A 617 13.09 31.84 -50.79
CA THR A 617 12.77 32.42 -52.10
C THR A 617 12.20 31.34 -53.01
N ALA A 618 11.01 31.56 -53.56
CA ALA A 618 10.39 30.68 -54.56
C ALA A 618 10.85 31.04 -55.98
N ARG A 619 11.00 30.05 -56.88
CA ARG A 619 11.35 30.22 -58.31
C ARG A 619 10.27 29.66 -59.24
N ALA A 620 10.15 30.25 -60.43
CA ALA A 620 9.25 29.77 -61.47
C ALA A 620 9.78 28.53 -62.21
N THR A 621 8.88 27.65 -62.65
CA THR A 621 9.21 26.45 -63.45
C THR A 621 9.24 26.77 -64.94
N GLN A 622 10.29 26.37 -65.67
CA GLN A 622 10.31 26.45 -67.13
C GLN A 622 9.54 25.28 -67.76
N VAL A 623 8.67 25.57 -68.73
CA VAL A 623 7.91 24.56 -69.49
C VAL A 623 8.37 24.58 -70.95
N ILE A 624 8.74 23.41 -71.47
CA ILE A 624 9.11 23.22 -72.89
C ILE A 624 8.06 22.31 -73.55
N THR A 625 7.55 22.72 -74.70
CA THR A 625 6.51 22.01 -75.47
C THR A 625 6.96 21.73 -76.91
N TRP A 626 6.60 20.56 -77.43
CA TRP A 626 6.88 20.14 -78.81
C TRP A 626 5.61 20.12 -79.66
N THR A 627 5.75 20.47 -80.93
CA THR A 627 4.67 20.42 -81.94
C THR A 627 5.18 19.94 -83.30
N PRO A 628 4.41 19.16 -84.08
CA PRO A 628 3.10 18.57 -83.76
C PRO A 628 3.21 17.26 -82.93
N SER A 629 2.14 16.90 -82.23
CA SER A 629 2.14 15.87 -81.18
C SER A 629 1.75 14.44 -81.62
N ASN A 630 1.71 14.14 -82.92
CA ASN A 630 1.45 12.79 -83.44
C ASN A 630 2.23 12.50 -84.73
N LEU A 631 3.06 11.45 -84.72
CA LEU A 631 3.70 10.86 -85.89
C LEU A 631 3.63 9.33 -85.76
N THR A 632 2.61 8.72 -86.39
CA THR A 632 2.41 7.27 -86.38
C THR A 632 3.12 6.58 -87.54
N ALA A 633 3.97 5.60 -87.20
CA ALA A 633 4.63 4.65 -88.11
C ALA A 633 5.47 5.28 -89.25
N LEU A 634 6.67 5.74 -88.92
CA LEU A 634 7.71 6.05 -89.91
C LEU A 634 8.46 4.77 -90.33
N ASN A 635 8.70 4.62 -91.62
CA ASN A 635 9.64 3.67 -92.21
C ASN A 635 11.08 4.22 -92.15
N THR A 636 12.07 3.40 -92.52
CA THR A 636 13.47 3.48 -92.07
C THR A 636 14.30 4.69 -92.50
N ASP A 637 13.77 5.60 -93.32
CA ASP A 637 14.55 6.66 -93.99
C ASP A 637 13.87 8.05 -93.86
N ALA A 638 13.36 8.36 -92.67
CA ALA A 638 12.70 9.62 -92.35
C ALA A 638 13.55 10.54 -91.46
N THR A 639 13.75 11.80 -91.89
CA THR A 639 14.31 12.89 -91.09
C THR A 639 13.22 13.83 -90.57
N LEU A 640 13.38 14.32 -89.34
CA LEU A 640 12.41 15.22 -88.70
C LEU A 640 13.07 16.53 -88.25
N THR A 641 12.47 17.66 -88.62
CA THR A 641 12.77 19.01 -88.11
C THR A 641 11.67 19.43 -87.11
N PRO A 642 11.96 19.58 -85.80
CA PRO A 642 10.97 20.06 -84.84
C PRO A 642 10.78 21.58 -84.93
N ASP A 643 9.56 22.04 -84.67
CA ASP A 643 9.25 23.46 -84.48
C ASP A 643 8.84 23.69 -83.01
N VAL A 644 9.59 24.54 -82.30
CA VAL A 644 9.55 24.67 -80.83
C VAL A 644 9.19 26.10 -80.45
N LEU A 645 7.89 26.32 -80.21
CA LEU A 645 7.37 27.58 -79.68
C LEU A 645 7.66 27.68 -78.18
N ALA A 646 8.58 28.57 -77.80
CA ALA A 646 8.97 28.81 -76.42
C ALA A 646 7.94 29.72 -75.70
N GLY A 647 7.11 29.11 -74.85
CA GLY A 647 6.06 29.80 -74.07
C GLY A 647 6.56 30.44 -72.75
N SER A 648 7.58 31.29 -72.79
CA SER A 648 8.01 32.07 -71.61
C SER A 648 8.76 33.35 -72.00
N ASN A 649 8.58 34.43 -71.23
CA ASN A 649 9.08 35.77 -71.55
C ASN A 649 10.56 36.01 -71.13
N ASP A 650 11.26 35.01 -70.58
CA ASP A 650 12.61 35.14 -69.99
C ASP A 650 13.61 34.08 -70.52
N VAL A 651 13.42 33.65 -71.79
CA VAL A 651 14.26 32.61 -72.43
C VAL A 651 15.50 33.22 -73.10
N ALA A 652 16.51 33.52 -72.30
CA ALA A 652 17.84 33.90 -72.77
C ALA A 652 18.77 32.67 -72.89
N GLY A 653 18.76 32.00 -74.04
CA GLY A 653 19.82 31.03 -74.42
C GLY A 653 19.35 29.67 -74.91
N THR A 654 19.77 29.35 -76.14
CA THR A 654 19.92 28.03 -76.78
C THR A 654 19.34 26.80 -76.05
N ILE A 655 18.18 26.32 -76.51
CA ILE A 655 17.70 24.97 -76.18
C ILE A 655 18.71 23.94 -76.74
N SER A 656 19.03 22.93 -75.93
CA SER A 656 19.94 21.85 -76.30
C SER A 656 19.20 20.51 -76.43
N TYR A 657 19.57 19.72 -77.44
CA TYR A 657 18.92 18.43 -77.75
C TYR A 657 19.86 17.25 -77.51
N SER A 658 19.33 16.14 -77.01
CA SER A 658 20.13 14.92 -76.75
C SER A 658 19.31 13.62 -76.86
N VAL A 659 19.97 12.54 -77.27
CA VAL A 659 19.42 11.18 -77.24
C VAL A 659 19.55 10.61 -75.83
N GLN A 660 18.49 10.00 -75.29
CA GLN A 660 18.43 9.47 -73.91
C GLN A 660 18.18 7.94 -73.86
N ASN A 661 18.29 7.23 -75.00
CA ASN A 661 17.71 5.91 -75.22
C ASN A 661 18.05 4.81 -74.18
N ALA A 662 17.02 4.06 -73.82
CA ALA A 662 17.12 2.67 -73.38
C ALA A 662 16.44 1.76 -74.42
N GLY A 663 17.12 1.46 -75.54
CA GLY A 663 16.59 0.53 -76.55
C GLY A 663 17.14 0.66 -77.97
N THR A 664 18.26 -0.01 -78.25
CA THR A 664 18.93 -0.14 -79.58
C THR A 664 19.68 1.09 -80.12
N THR A 665 20.55 0.84 -81.10
CA THR A 665 21.73 1.63 -81.46
C THR A 665 21.59 2.39 -82.79
N GLY A 666 20.44 3.01 -83.04
CA GLY A 666 20.13 3.56 -84.38
C GLY A 666 19.43 4.91 -84.43
N CYS A 667 19.63 5.79 -83.45
CA CYS A 667 19.02 7.13 -83.43
C CYS A 667 20.07 8.21 -83.18
N THR A 668 20.03 9.31 -83.93
CA THR A 668 20.89 10.48 -83.72
C THR A 668 20.07 11.77 -83.75
N VAL A 669 20.51 12.78 -82.99
CA VAL A 669 19.93 14.13 -83.02
C VAL A 669 21.03 15.18 -83.12
N ASN A 670 20.79 16.25 -83.89
CA ASN A 670 21.65 17.43 -83.85
C ASN A 670 21.39 18.21 -82.56
N SER A 671 22.43 18.41 -81.75
CA SER A 671 22.30 18.99 -80.40
C SER A 671 21.88 20.47 -80.36
N THR A 672 21.94 21.18 -81.49
CA THR A 672 21.58 22.61 -81.60
C THR A 672 20.31 22.83 -82.43
N THR A 673 20.07 22.04 -83.48
CA THR A 673 18.91 22.21 -84.38
C THR A 673 17.78 21.21 -84.15
N GLY A 674 17.96 20.23 -83.26
CA GLY A 674 16.93 19.24 -82.92
C GLY A 674 16.58 18.24 -84.03
N VAL A 675 17.29 18.26 -85.17
CA VAL A 675 17.02 17.37 -86.32
C VAL A 675 17.35 15.92 -85.95
N ILE A 676 16.37 15.02 -86.14
CA ILE A 676 16.46 13.59 -85.76
C ILE A 676 16.61 12.72 -87.01
N ALA A 677 17.43 11.66 -86.92
CA ALA A 677 17.52 10.60 -87.91
C ALA A 677 17.52 9.20 -87.25
N PHE A 678 16.98 8.21 -87.95
CA PHE A 678 16.85 6.82 -87.51
C PHE A 678 17.50 5.85 -88.51
N ASN A 679 18.03 4.71 -88.06
CA ASN A 679 18.61 3.67 -88.93
C ASN A 679 18.35 2.21 -88.48
N ALA A 680 17.66 1.99 -87.37
CA ALA A 680 17.33 0.67 -86.85
C ALA A 680 16.03 0.67 -86.03
N SER A 681 15.42 -0.50 -85.85
CA SER A 681 14.19 -0.68 -85.07
C SER A 681 14.44 -0.75 -83.56
N GLY A 682 14.05 0.31 -82.84
CA GLY A 682 13.90 0.31 -81.39
C GLY A 682 13.17 1.56 -80.88
N THR A 683 13.31 1.86 -79.59
CA THR A 683 12.75 3.07 -78.98
C THR A 683 13.80 4.18 -78.94
N CYS A 684 13.48 5.34 -79.51
CA CYS A 684 14.29 6.54 -79.38
C CYS A 684 13.61 7.61 -78.52
N THR A 685 14.32 8.13 -77.52
CA THR A 685 13.86 9.23 -76.66
C THR A 685 14.78 10.43 -76.84
N ILE A 686 14.22 11.56 -77.28
CA ILE A 686 14.94 12.82 -77.42
C ILE A 686 14.52 13.77 -76.30
N ARG A 687 15.51 14.33 -75.59
CA ARG A 687 15.33 15.37 -74.59
C ARG A 687 15.69 16.73 -75.16
N ALA A 688 14.80 17.70 -75.00
CA ALA A 688 15.12 19.12 -75.10
C ALA A 688 15.35 19.69 -73.69
N SER A 689 16.43 20.45 -73.49
CA SER A 689 16.83 21.00 -72.19
C SER A 689 17.16 22.50 -72.27
N ALA A 690 16.69 23.27 -71.30
CA ALA A 690 17.03 24.67 -71.04
C ALA A 690 17.69 24.83 -69.65
N GLN A 691 18.70 25.69 -69.55
CA GLN A 691 19.43 25.90 -68.29
C GLN A 691 18.64 26.77 -67.29
N SER A 692 18.95 26.64 -66.01
CA SER A 692 18.39 27.48 -64.94
C SER A 692 18.93 28.91 -64.99
N THR A 693 18.06 29.90 -64.81
CA THR A 693 18.44 31.31 -64.64
C THR A 693 18.37 31.71 -63.15
N ALA A 694 18.55 33.01 -62.84
CA ALA A 694 18.33 33.51 -61.49
C ALA A 694 16.86 33.34 -61.03
N ASN A 695 15.93 33.54 -61.97
CA ASN A 695 14.48 33.61 -61.74
C ASN A 695 13.76 32.26 -61.95
N SER A 696 14.32 31.39 -62.81
CA SER A 696 13.63 30.21 -63.33
C SER A 696 14.46 28.93 -63.17
N ALA A 697 13.85 27.87 -62.65
CA ALA A 697 14.46 26.55 -62.52
C ALA A 697 14.79 25.94 -63.90
N ALA A 698 15.72 24.97 -63.97
CA ALA A 698 16.07 24.31 -65.23
C ALA A 698 14.88 23.49 -65.75
N GLY A 699 14.58 23.60 -67.04
CA GLY A 699 13.47 22.90 -67.69
C GLY A 699 13.95 21.84 -68.68
N PHE A 700 13.29 20.70 -68.73
CA PHE A 700 13.47 19.72 -69.80
C PHE A 700 12.15 19.08 -70.20
N THR A 701 12.10 18.47 -71.37
CA THR A 701 10.97 17.65 -71.80
C THR A 701 11.45 16.54 -72.74
N ASP A 702 10.84 15.36 -72.63
CA ASP A 702 11.25 14.12 -73.30
C ASP A 702 10.17 13.63 -74.27
N VAL A 703 10.54 13.38 -75.52
CA VAL A 703 9.64 12.81 -76.55
C VAL A 703 10.19 11.45 -76.99
N SER A 704 9.33 10.42 -76.99
CA SER A 704 9.72 9.04 -77.30
C SER A 704 9.00 8.47 -78.52
N PHE A 705 9.76 7.87 -79.43
CA PHE A 705 9.37 7.19 -80.67
C PHE A 705 9.65 5.68 -80.52
N VAL A 706 8.79 4.77 -81.02
CA VAL A 706 8.86 3.32 -80.70
C VAL A 706 8.80 2.42 -81.95
N ILE A 707 9.64 1.36 -81.97
CA ILE A 707 9.70 0.26 -82.96
C ILE A 707 10.13 -1.04 -82.19
N SER A 708 9.60 -2.26 -82.47
CA SER A 708 9.24 -3.22 -81.37
C SER A 708 9.60 -4.76 -81.43
N ALA A 709 10.02 -5.40 -80.29
CA ALA A 709 9.97 -6.88 -79.89
C ALA A 709 10.42 -7.17 -78.37
N PRO A 710 10.16 -8.33 -77.62
CA PRO A 710 10.04 -8.43 -76.10
C PRO A 710 10.77 -9.61 -75.24
N PRO A 711 10.34 -10.26 -74.06
CA PRO A 711 11.17 -10.53 -72.79
C PRO A 711 11.03 -11.91 -71.91
N ALA A 712 11.48 -11.98 -70.59
CA ALA A 712 11.24 -12.97 -69.41
C ALA A 712 12.30 -14.10 -69.03
N SER A 713 12.39 -14.94 -67.91
CA SER A 713 12.04 -15.10 -66.41
C SER A 713 12.55 -16.51 -65.81
N SER A 714 12.46 -17.08 -64.55
CA SER A 714 12.78 -16.77 -63.08
C SER A 714 12.59 -17.99 -62.02
N GLY A 715 13.38 -18.21 -60.90
CA GLY A 715 13.16 -19.20 -59.73
C GLY A 715 14.43 -19.59 -58.85
N GLY A 716 14.57 -20.38 -57.71
CA GLY A 716 13.77 -21.03 -56.57
C GLY A 716 14.50 -22.16 -55.69
N GLY A 717 14.25 -22.42 -54.34
CA GLY A 717 14.73 -23.65 -53.54
C GLY A 717 14.87 -23.67 -51.92
N ALA A 718 14.90 -24.84 -51.17
CA ALA A 718 15.14 -25.06 -49.66
C ALA A 718 15.21 -26.58 -49.10
N GLY A 719 15.60 -26.92 -47.80
CA GLY A 719 15.20 -28.17 -46.99
C GLY A 719 16.21 -29.14 -46.19
N GLY A 720 15.79 -29.98 -45.18
CA GLY A 720 16.53 -31.20 -44.56
C GLY A 720 16.21 -31.74 -43.08
N ASN A 721 16.34 -33.06 -42.69
CA ASN A 721 16.05 -33.70 -41.31
C ASN A 721 16.50 -35.23 -41.05
N VAL A 722 16.29 -35.92 -39.84
CA VAL A 722 16.13 -37.44 -39.48
C VAL A 722 16.55 -37.97 -38.01
N VAL A 723 16.50 -39.31 -37.63
CA VAL A 723 16.33 -40.07 -36.28
C VAL A 723 17.09 -41.49 -36.23
N GLU A 724 17.32 -42.44 -35.23
CA GLU A 724 16.84 -42.96 -33.85
C GLU A 724 17.94 -43.26 -32.72
N VAL A 725 18.13 -44.31 -31.83
CA VAL A 725 17.89 -45.82 -31.63
C VAL A 725 17.88 -46.32 -30.09
N LYS A 726 17.68 -47.63 -29.69
CA LYS A 726 17.47 -48.25 -28.29
C LYS A 726 18.48 -49.31 -27.67
N ALA A 727 18.46 -49.57 -26.33
CA ALA A 727 19.00 -50.79 -25.60
C ALA A 727 18.60 -51.00 -24.08
N SER A 728 18.40 -52.27 -23.65
CA SER A 728 18.23 -52.97 -22.32
C SER A 728 17.71 -52.33 -20.98
N PRO A 729 17.10 -53.13 -20.06
CA PRO A 729 16.44 -52.68 -18.80
C PRO A 729 17.21 -51.82 -17.80
N LYS A 730 16.63 -50.65 -17.53
CA LYS A 730 16.71 -49.93 -16.24
C LYS A 730 15.35 -49.32 -15.92
N VAL A 731 14.85 -49.49 -14.69
CA VAL A 731 13.82 -48.60 -14.13
C VAL A 731 14.48 -47.24 -13.93
N THR A 732 14.30 -46.37 -14.92
CA THR A 732 15.10 -45.14 -15.06
C THR A 732 14.43 -43.98 -14.34
N GLU A 733 13.09 -43.94 -14.33
CA GLU A 733 12.33 -42.89 -13.67
C GLU A 733 11.04 -43.42 -13.02
N VAL A 734 10.72 -42.87 -11.84
CA VAL A 734 9.41 -43.00 -11.19
C VAL A 734 8.68 -41.69 -11.41
N SER A 735 7.55 -41.72 -12.11
CA SER A 735 6.86 -40.52 -12.64
C SER A 735 6.52 -39.42 -11.62
N LYS A 736 6.50 -39.71 -10.30
CA LYS A 736 6.38 -38.70 -9.23
C LYS A 736 7.17 -39.07 -7.96
N LYS A 737 8.30 -38.40 -7.72
CA LYS A 737 9.12 -38.54 -6.48
C LYS A 737 8.45 -38.04 -5.18
N ARG A 738 7.31 -37.35 -5.26
CA ARG A 738 6.61 -36.77 -4.11
C ARG A 738 5.10 -37.00 -4.23
N VAL A 739 4.55 -37.76 -3.29
CA VAL A 739 3.12 -38.13 -3.24
C VAL A 739 2.43 -37.33 -2.15
N VAL A 740 1.16 -36.97 -2.36
CA VAL A 740 0.35 -36.16 -1.43
C VAL A 740 -0.72 -37.05 -0.80
N GLY A 741 -0.58 -37.35 0.49
CA GLY A 741 -1.13 -38.55 1.15
C GLY A 741 -2.63 -38.59 1.44
N THR A 742 -3.51 -38.21 0.50
CA THR A 742 -4.98 -38.23 0.70
C THR A 742 -5.82 -38.65 -0.51
N ARG A 743 -5.19 -39.01 -1.65
CA ARG A 743 -5.89 -39.62 -2.80
C ARG A 743 -5.16 -40.85 -3.33
N PRO A 744 -5.90 -41.87 -3.82
CA PRO A 744 -5.30 -42.94 -4.60
C PRO A 744 -4.52 -42.34 -5.76
N THR A 745 -3.22 -42.60 -5.81
CA THR A 745 -2.31 -41.95 -6.75
C THR A 745 -1.81 -42.96 -7.75
N ALA A 746 -2.21 -42.81 -9.01
CA ALA A 746 -1.65 -43.56 -10.11
C ALA A 746 -0.15 -43.21 -10.28
N ILE A 747 0.69 -44.24 -10.26
CA ILE A 747 2.11 -44.17 -10.53
C ILE A 747 2.41 -45.05 -11.74
N GLU A 748 3.00 -44.42 -12.74
CA GLU A 748 3.69 -45.08 -13.84
C GLU A 748 5.17 -45.25 -13.45
N LEU A 749 5.67 -46.48 -13.55
CA LEU A 749 7.10 -46.79 -13.56
C LEU A 749 7.54 -46.95 -15.01
N VAL A 750 8.69 -46.37 -15.37
CA VAL A 750 9.25 -46.47 -16.73
C VAL A 750 10.61 -47.14 -16.70
N GLY A 751 10.72 -48.22 -17.47
CA GLY A 751 11.90 -49.06 -17.59
C GLY A 751 11.61 -50.28 -18.46
N GLN A 752 12.64 -50.90 -19.03
CA GLN A 752 12.45 -51.95 -20.05
C GLN A 752 12.28 -53.34 -19.40
N ASP A 753 11.74 -54.30 -20.15
CA ASP A 753 11.36 -55.67 -19.74
C ASP A 753 10.47 -55.74 -18.48
N LEU A 754 9.59 -54.74 -18.26
CA LEU A 754 8.67 -54.72 -17.11
C LEU A 754 7.56 -55.79 -17.17
N LYS A 755 7.38 -56.47 -18.31
CA LYS A 755 6.41 -57.58 -18.55
C LYS A 755 6.35 -58.65 -17.47
N ASN A 756 7.43 -58.89 -16.72
CA ASN A 756 7.52 -60.00 -15.77
C ASN A 756 7.06 -59.65 -14.33
N VAL A 757 6.74 -58.39 -14.00
CA VAL A 757 6.34 -58.03 -12.62
C VAL A 757 4.92 -58.54 -12.31
N SER A 758 4.76 -59.42 -11.31
CA SER A 758 3.44 -59.93 -10.90
C SER A 758 2.84 -59.20 -9.70
N GLN A 759 3.67 -58.62 -8.82
CA GLN A 759 3.23 -57.84 -7.65
C GLN A 759 4.16 -56.64 -7.38
N ILE A 760 3.63 -55.63 -6.69
CA ILE A 760 4.39 -54.51 -6.15
C ILE A 760 4.16 -54.44 -4.64
N ARG A 761 5.22 -54.23 -3.85
CA ARG A 761 5.11 -54.00 -2.41
C ARG A 761 5.58 -52.59 -2.06
N VAL A 762 4.84 -51.88 -1.21
CA VAL A 762 5.15 -50.53 -0.74
C VAL A 762 4.92 -50.47 0.77
N GLY A 763 6.00 -50.59 1.54
CA GLY A 763 5.89 -50.87 2.98
C GLY A 763 5.13 -52.17 3.24
N SER A 764 4.22 -52.17 4.21
CA SER A 764 3.39 -53.34 4.56
C SER A 764 2.15 -53.55 3.67
N LYS A 765 2.18 -53.08 2.41
CA LYS A 765 1.07 -53.20 1.46
C LYS A 765 1.52 -53.78 0.11
N THR A 766 0.97 -54.94 -0.23
CA THR A 766 1.03 -55.53 -1.57
C THR A 766 -0.07 -54.93 -2.45
N LEU A 767 0.24 -54.65 -3.71
CA LEU A 767 -0.65 -54.02 -4.69
C LEU A 767 -0.71 -54.85 -5.99
N PRO A 768 -1.90 -55.04 -6.59
CA PRO A 768 -2.04 -55.68 -7.89
C PRO A 768 -1.53 -54.76 -9.02
N VAL A 769 -0.91 -55.35 -10.02
CA VAL A 769 -0.48 -54.69 -11.27
C VAL A 769 -1.69 -54.51 -12.19
N VAL A 770 -1.80 -53.36 -12.88
CA VAL A 770 -2.86 -53.10 -13.86
C VAL A 770 -2.25 -52.71 -15.19
N VAL A 771 -2.14 -53.71 -16.08
CA VAL A 771 -1.53 -53.67 -17.42
C VAL A 771 -0.03 -53.37 -17.40
N ALA A 772 0.75 -54.30 -17.97
CA ALA A 772 2.15 -54.13 -18.28
C ALA A 772 2.32 -54.16 -19.81
N ASP A 773 3.09 -53.22 -20.34
CA ASP A 773 3.80 -53.40 -21.60
C ASP A 773 5.30 -53.53 -21.29
N ASP A 774 6.15 -53.67 -22.32
CA ASP A 774 7.58 -53.89 -22.12
C ASP A 774 8.33 -52.69 -21.54
N GLU A 775 7.75 -51.48 -21.51
CA GLU A 775 8.41 -50.25 -21.08
C GLU A 775 7.72 -49.53 -19.91
N LYS A 776 6.47 -49.90 -19.57
CA LYS A 776 5.65 -49.24 -18.55
C LYS A 776 4.88 -50.22 -17.66
N LEU A 777 4.86 -49.90 -16.37
CA LEU A 777 4.06 -50.59 -15.35
C LEU A 777 3.20 -49.58 -14.57
N ASN A 778 1.88 -49.78 -14.55
CA ASN A 778 0.94 -48.89 -13.87
C ASN A 778 0.35 -49.53 -12.60
N PHE A 779 0.32 -48.75 -11.52
CA PHE A 779 -0.33 -49.14 -10.25
C PHE A 779 -0.89 -47.93 -9.51
N VAL A 780 -1.76 -48.19 -8.52
CA VAL A 780 -2.40 -47.16 -7.70
C VAL A 780 -1.94 -47.29 -6.25
N LEU A 781 -1.25 -46.28 -5.73
CA LEU A 781 -0.94 -46.21 -4.30
C LEU A 781 -2.23 -46.04 -3.47
N PRO A 782 -2.42 -46.82 -2.40
CA PRO A 782 -3.45 -46.56 -1.40
C PRO A 782 -3.08 -45.35 -0.52
N THR A 783 -4.01 -44.93 0.35
CA THR A 783 -3.74 -43.87 1.32
C THR A 783 -2.66 -44.32 2.33
N LEU A 784 -1.49 -43.69 2.28
CA LEU A 784 -0.37 -43.89 3.19
C LEU A 784 -0.20 -42.66 4.12
N ALA A 785 0.39 -42.88 5.29
CA ALA A 785 0.80 -41.81 6.19
C ALA A 785 1.97 -41.00 5.61
N SER A 786 2.27 -39.84 6.18
CA SER A 786 3.46 -39.07 5.80
C SER A 786 4.74 -39.77 6.25
N GLY A 787 5.62 -40.09 5.31
CA GLY A 787 6.84 -40.87 5.54
C GLY A 787 7.55 -41.18 4.22
N THR A 788 8.68 -41.89 4.29
CA THR A 788 9.39 -42.40 3.10
C THR A 788 9.30 -43.91 3.06
N TYR A 789 8.90 -44.45 1.91
CA TYR A 789 8.68 -45.88 1.67
C TYR A 789 9.58 -46.38 0.54
N GLN A 790 10.08 -47.60 0.66
CA GLN A 790 10.67 -48.33 -0.47
C GLN A 790 9.56 -48.91 -1.36
N VAL A 791 9.91 -49.19 -2.61
CA VAL A 791 9.05 -49.86 -3.60
C VAL A 791 9.79 -51.08 -4.11
N GLU A 792 9.16 -52.25 -4.01
CA GLU A 792 9.74 -53.54 -4.40
C GLU A 792 8.94 -54.13 -5.56
N LEU A 793 9.66 -54.63 -6.58
CA LEU A 793 9.08 -55.30 -7.75
C LEU A 793 9.29 -56.81 -7.62
N VAL A 794 8.20 -57.57 -7.70
CA VAL A 794 8.15 -58.99 -7.33
C VAL A 794 7.56 -59.81 -8.47
N HIS A 795 8.15 -60.98 -8.73
CA HIS A 795 7.63 -62.03 -9.62
C HIS A 795 7.59 -63.34 -8.82
N GLU A 796 6.44 -64.01 -8.79
CA GLU A 796 6.23 -65.28 -8.08
C GLU A 796 6.84 -65.28 -6.66
N ASP A 797 6.48 -64.25 -5.90
CA ASP A 797 6.97 -63.88 -4.56
C ASP A 797 8.48 -63.67 -4.39
N SER A 798 9.27 -63.80 -5.46
CA SER A 798 10.69 -63.48 -5.53
C SER A 798 10.93 -61.99 -5.89
N LEU A 799 11.84 -61.34 -5.17
CA LEU A 799 12.23 -59.94 -5.41
C LEU A 799 13.09 -59.84 -6.69
N ILE A 800 12.58 -59.15 -7.70
CA ILE A 800 13.32 -58.89 -8.96
C ILE A 800 14.24 -57.68 -8.80
N ALA A 801 13.70 -56.60 -8.23
CA ALA A 801 14.40 -55.32 -8.07
C ALA A 801 13.79 -54.46 -6.96
N VAL A 802 14.63 -53.67 -6.29
CA VAL A 802 14.21 -52.56 -5.43
C VAL A 802 14.23 -51.28 -6.26
N ALA A 803 13.10 -50.58 -6.33
CA ALA A 803 12.96 -49.31 -7.04
C ALA A 803 13.24 -48.10 -6.12
N GLN A 804 13.14 -46.89 -6.65
CA GLN A 804 13.43 -45.66 -5.90
C GLN A 804 12.42 -45.41 -4.76
N THR A 805 12.88 -44.76 -3.68
CA THR A 805 12.04 -44.34 -2.55
C THR A 805 10.94 -43.34 -2.96
N ILE A 806 9.77 -43.49 -2.35
CA ILE A 806 8.65 -42.55 -2.46
C ILE A 806 8.47 -41.84 -1.12
N THR A 807 8.53 -40.51 -1.11
CA THR A 807 8.17 -39.69 0.05
C THR A 807 6.73 -39.17 -0.05
N VAL A 808 5.92 -39.53 0.93
CA VAL A 808 4.54 -39.04 1.12
C VAL A 808 4.57 -37.85 2.07
N VAL A 809 3.98 -36.72 1.65
CA VAL A 809 3.95 -35.47 2.43
C VAL A 809 2.51 -35.03 2.68
N ALA A 810 2.29 -34.36 3.82
CA ALA A 810 1.02 -33.72 4.16
C ALA A 810 0.56 -32.75 3.05
N PRO A 811 -0.76 -32.66 2.77
CA PRO A 811 -1.30 -31.79 1.73
C PRO A 811 -1.14 -30.29 2.07
N THR A 812 -0.19 -29.65 1.39
CA THR A 812 0.03 -28.20 1.45
C THR A 812 -0.38 -27.54 0.12
N ILE A 813 -1.38 -26.65 0.13
CA ILE A 813 -1.79 -25.85 -1.03
C ILE A 813 -1.32 -24.40 -0.90
N ALA A 814 -0.52 -23.93 -1.86
CA ALA A 814 0.02 -22.57 -1.88
C ALA A 814 -0.87 -21.59 -2.65
N VAL A 815 -1.59 -20.72 -1.93
CA VAL A 815 -2.28 -19.54 -2.46
C VAL A 815 -1.24 -18.43 -2.68
N SER A 816 -0.71 -18.33 -3.89
CA SER A 816 0.42 -17.44 -4.22
C SER A 816 -0.02 -16.13 -4.91
N LYS A 817 0.97 -15.32 -5.35
CA LYS A 817 0.77 -14.08 -6.11
C LYS A 817 -0.14 -13.07 -5.40
N PHE A 818 0.13 -12.76 -4.14
CA PHE A 818 -0.37 -11.52 -3.54
C PHE A 818 0.33 -10.29 -4.16
N ALA A 819 -0.39 -9.18 -4.28
CA ALA A 819 0.23 -7.87 -4.58
C ALA A 819 1.10 -7.44 -3.39
N GLY A 820 2.14 -6.62 -3.62
CA GLY A 820 3.20 -6.28 -2.64
C GLY A 820 2.70 -6.20 -1.20
N ASP A 821 1.80 -5.24 -0.99
CA ASP A 821 1.28 -4.80 0.30
C ASP A 821 -0.11 -5.32 0.65
N SER A 822 -0.68 -6.21 -0.17
CA SER A 822 -2.08 -6.62 -0.04
C SER A 822 -2.26 -7.99 0.62
N ALA A 823 -3.23 -8.06 1.55
CA ALA A 823 -3.79 -9.30 2.06
C ALA A 823 -5.12 -9.71 1.38
N LYS A 824 -5.66 -8.90 0.45
CA LYS A 824 -6.98 -9.16 -0.17
C LYS A 824 -6.98 -10.45 -1.00
N LEU A 825 -8.01 -11.28 -0.78
CA LEU A 825 -8.32 -12.44 -1.60
C LEU A 825 -9.12 -12.01 -2.84
N THR A 826 -8.57 -12.23 -4.03
CA THR A 826 -9.31 -12.04 -5.29
C THR A 826 -10.21 -13.24 -5.58
N SER A 827 -11.20 -13.10 -6.45
CA SER A 827 -12.17 -14.16 -6.80
C SER A 827 -11.50 -15.50 -7.16
N GLN A 828 -10.38 -15.45 -7.88
CA GLN A 828 -9.59 -16.65 -8.20
C GLN A 828 -8.97 -17.32 -6.97
N LYS A 829 -8.47 -16.55 -6.00
CA LYS A 829 -7.93 -17.08 -4.72
C LYS A 829 -9.04 -17.65 -3.85
N ILE A 830 -10.21 -17.02 -3.83
CA ILE A 830 -11.41 -17.54 -3.16
C ILE A 830 -11.80 -18.90 -3.78
N LYS A 831 -11.76 -19.02 -5.11
CA LYS A 831 -11.97 -20.29 -5.83
C LYS A 831 -10.91 -21.34 -5.46
N THR A 832 -9.63 -20.97 -5.41
CA THR A 832 -8.55 -21.88 -4.95
C THR A 832 -8.78 -22.39 -3.53
N ILE A 833 -9.14 -21.51 -2.58
CA ILE A 833 -9.38 -21.87 -1.18
C ILE A 833 -10.63 -22.75 -1.04
N ARG A 834 -11.71 -22.44 -1.76
CA ARG A 834 -12.92 -23.27 -1.78
C ARG A 834 -12.67 -24.67 -2.34
N ASN A 835 -11.94 -24.75 -3.45
CA ASN A 835 -11.55 -26.04 -4.01
C ASN A 835 -10.63 -26.80 -3.04
N ALA A 836 -9.71 -26.15 -2.35
CA ALA A 836 -8.82 -26.77 -1.36
C ALA A 836 -9.59 -27.38 -0.17
N VAL A 837 -10.52 -26.63 0.43
CA VAL A 837 -11.32 -27.13 1.57
C VAL A 837 -12.30 -28.22 1.13
N SER A 838 -12.89 -28.09 -0.05
CA SER A 838 -13.75 -29.15 -0.63
C SER A 838 -12.97 -30.42 -1.00
N LEU A 839 -11.67 -30.32 -1.30
CA LEU A 839 -10.80 -31.44 -1.63
C LEU A 839 -10.35 -32.22 -0.38
N TYR A 840 -10.29 -31.55 0.78
CA TYR A 840 -9.83 -32.09 2.06
C TYR A 840 -10.90 -31.94 3.17
N SER A 841 -12.17 -32.20 2.83
CA SER A 841 -13.31 -32.05 3.75
C SER A 841 -13.21 -32.91 5.02
N GLY A 842 -12.50 -34.04 4.96
CA GLY A 842 -12.26 -34.95 6.09
C GLY A 842 -11.00 -34.67 6.93
N ALA A 843 -10.42 -33.47 6.84
CA ALA A 843 -9.33 -33.03 7.71
C ALA A 843 -9.88 -32.46 9.04
N GLY A 844 -9.29 -32.81 10.19
CA GLY A 844 -9.66 -32.24 11.49
C GLY A 844 -9.07 -30.86 11.75
N SER A 845 -7.93 -30.53 11.12
CA SER A 845 -7.25 -29.24 11.34
C SER A 845 -6.59 -28.66 10.07
N LEU A 846 -6.41 -27.34 10.10
CA LEU A 846 -5.80 -26.56 9.02
C LEU A 846 -4.85 -25.52 9.61
N THR A 847 -3.59 -25.53 9.18
CA THR A 847 -2.63 -24.47 9.48
C THR A 847 -2.45 -23.56 8.27
N CYS A 848 -2.75 -22.27 8.42
CA CYS A 848 -2.48 -21.25 7.42
C CYS A 848 -1.14 -20.56 7.70
N ILE A 849 -0.17 -20.71 6.80
CA ILE A 849 1.19 -20.18 6.94
C ILE A 849 1.36 -18.98 6.00
N GLY A 850 1.55 -17.78 6.55
CA GLY A 850 1.65 -16.54 5.76
C GLY A 850 3.08 -16.08 5.48
N SER A 851 3.32 -15.49 4.31
CA SER A 851 4.61 -14.93 3.91
C SER A 851 4.50 -13.63 3.08
N THR A 852 5.56 -12.83 3.14
CA THR A 852 5.81 -11.63 2.30
C THR A 852 7.04 -11.85 1.41
N SER A 853 7.74 -10.78 1.01
CA SER A 853 8.94 -10.86 0.18
C SER A 853 9.85 -9.67 0.49
N GLY A 854 11.01 -9.91 1.07
CA GLY A 854 11.96 -8.87 1.46
C GLY A 854 13.36 -9.41 1.68
N ALA A 855 14.34 -8.50 1.82
CA ALA A 855 15.72 -8.85 2.19
C ALA A 855 15.89 -9.02 3.73
N LYS A 856 15.03 -8.38 4.51
CA LYS A 856 14.87 -8.53 5.97
C LYS A 856 13.37 -8.53 6.28
N ALA A 857 12.95 -9.18 7.37
CA ALA A 857 11.57 -9.12 7.82
C ALA A 857 11.34 -7.88 8.69
N THR A 858 10.60 -6.90 8.16
CA THR A 858 10.15 -5.74 8.95
C THR A 858 8.96 -6.12 9.86
N ARG A 859 8.57 -5.24 10.80
CA ARG A 859 7.29 -5.42 11.54
C ARG A 859 6.10 -5.48 10.58
N PHE A 860 6.11 -4.63 9.55
CA PHE A 860 5.09 -4.63 8.49
C PHE A 860 5.02 -5.98 7.75
N ASP A 861 6.17 -6.60 7.44
CA ASP A 861 6.19 -7.93 6.81
C ASP A 861 5.47 -8.99 7.66
N ILE A 862 5.73 -9.00 8.96
CA ILE A 862 5.16 -9.98 9.89
C ILE A 862 3.64 -9.77 10.02
N VAL A 863 3.20 -8.51 10.15
CA VAL A 863 1.77 -8.16 10.20
C VAL A 863 1.06 -8.52 8.89
N LEU A 864 1.62 -8.15 7.73
CA LEU A 864 1.03 -8.44 6.42
C LEU A 864 0.99 -9.95 6.12
N ALA A 865 2.04 -10.70 6.49
CA ALA A 865 2.04 -12.16 6.42
C ALA A 865 0.91 -12.76 7.25
N ARG A 866 0.74 -12.29 8.51
CA ARG A 866 -0.36 -12.73 9.38
C ARG A 866 -1.73 -12.38 8.80
N GLN A 867 -1.93 -11.16 8.29
CA GLN A 867 -3.20 -10.75 7.66
C GLN A 867 -3.58 -11.67 6.49
N ARG A 868 -2.61 -12.03 5.64
CA ARG A 868 -2.80 -12.98 4.53
C ARG A 868 -3.25 -14.36 5.03
N ALA A 869 -2.53 -14.92 6.01
CA ALA A 869 -2.87 -16.22 6.58
C ALA A 869 -4.24 -16.22 7.26
N PHE A 870 -4.55 -15.16 8.02
CA PHE A 870 -5.83 -14.96 8.68
C PHE A 870 -6.99 -14.92 7.68
N ALA A 871 -6.87 -14.13 6.60
CA ALA A 871 -7.90 -14.03 5.56
C ALA A 871 -8.21 -15.39 4.91
N ALA A 872 -7.18 -16.22 4.68
CA ALA A 872 -7.36 -17.56 4.12
C ALA A 872 -8.00 -18.54 5.12
N CYS A 873 -7.56 -18.55 6.39
CA CYS A 873 -8.13 -19.43 7.41
C CYS A 873 -9.58 -19.06 7.78
N ASN A 874 -9.91 -17.77 7.86
CA ASN A 874 -11.30 -17.34 8.08
C ASN A 874 -12.23 -17.72 6.91
N LEU A 875 -11.74 -17.67 5.67
CA LEU A 875 -12.51 -18.20 4.54
C LEU A 875 -12.67 -19.72 4.63
N ALA A 876 -11.60 -20.45 4.99
CA ALA A 876 -11.66 -21.90 5.11
C ALA A 876 -12.62 -22.36 6.21
N LYS A 877 -12.60 -21.75 7.40
CA LYS A 877 -13.53 -22.06 8.50
C LYS A 877 -14.99 -21.67 8.18
N LYS A 878 -15.21 -20.68 7.30
CA LYS A 878 -16.55 -20.39 6.76
C LYS A 878 -17.05 -21.43 5.75
N ILE A 879 -16.16 -22.24 5.17
CA ILE A 879 -16.51 -23.30 4.20
C ILE A 879 -16.67 -24.65 4.90
N ASN A 880 -15.82 -24.94 5.88
CA ASN A 880 -15.99 -26.08 6.78
C ASN A 880 -15.82 -25.64 8.25
N PRO A 881 -16.92 -25.44 8.99
CA PRO A 881 -16.87 -24.96 10.38
C PRO A 881 -16.16 -25.88 11.38
N SER A 882 -16.05 -27.19 11.11
CA SER A 882 -15.41 -28.16 12.01
C SER A 882 -13.87 -28.10 11.99
N LEU A 883 -13.26 -27.38 11.05
CA LEU A 883 -11.80 -27.24 10.98
C LEU A 883 -11.25 -26.47 12.20
N VAL A 884 -10.38 -27.13 12.95
CA VAL A 884 -9.50 -26.47 13.92
C VAL A 884 -8.41 -25.70 13.16
N THR A 885 -8.61 -24.39 13.01
CA THR A 885 -7.70 -23.51 12.24
C THR A 885 -6.61 -22.90 13.12
N SER A 886 -5.34 -23.02 12.72
CA SER A 886 -4.21 -22.30 13.31
C SER A 886 -3.52 -21.38 12.29
N ILE A 887 -2.79 -20.36 12.77
CA ILE A 887 -2.08 -19.39 11.93
C ILE A 887 -0.60 -19.39 12.31
N LYS A 888 0.27 -19.53 11.31
CA LYS A 888 1.72 -19.31 11.43
C LYS A 888 2.17 -18.21 10.48
N VAL A 889 3.29 -17.57 10.81
CA VAL A 889 3.98 -16.63 9.94
C VAL A 889 5.37 -17.19 9.67
N THR A 890 5.74 -17.29 8.40
CA THR A 890 7.11 -17.60 7.99
C THR A 890 7.70 -16.35 7.34
N PRO A 891 8.59 -15.60 8.05
CA PRO A 891 9.30 -14.48 7.45
C PRO A 891 10.18 -15.02 6.31
N ALA A 892 9.84 -14.64 5.08
CA ALA A 892 10.49 -15.18 3.89
C ALA A 892 11.72 -14.34 3.52
N LEU A 893 12.90 -14.92 3.71
CA LEU A 893 14.14 -14.41 3.14
C LEU A 893 14.09 -14.59 1.61
N GLY A 894 14.08 -13.48 0.87
CA GLY A 894 14.20 -13.49 -0.59
C GLY A 894 13.20 -12.57 -1.31
N LEU A 895 13.71 -11.89 -2.33
CA LEU A 895 12.95 -10.99 -3.19
C LEU A 895 12.14 -11.77 -4.24
N GLY A 896 10.89 -11.37 -4.47
CA GLY A 896 10.08 -11.87 -5.59
C GLY A 896 8.64 -12.24 -5.26
N ALA A 897 7.75 -12.11 -6.26
CA ALA A 897 6.31 -12.33 -6.11
C ALA A 897 5.89 -13.78 -5.79
N LYS A 898 6.81 -14.76 -5.92
CA LYS A 898 6.60 -16.16 -5.52
C LYS A 898 6.53 -16.32 -4.00
N ASN A 899 7.23 -15.48 -3.24
CA ASN A 899 7.30 -15.54 -1.77
C ASN A 899 6.07 -14.90 -1.10
N ARG A 900 5.35 -14.02 -1.81
CA ARG A 900 4.09 -13.41 -1.37
C ARG A 900 2.93 -14.42 -1.49
N LYS A 901 2.85 -15.35 -0.54
CA LYS A 901 1.94 -16.51 -0.52
C LYS A 901 1.28 -16.73 0.86
N VAL A 902 0.25 -17.58 0.86
CA VAL A 902 -0.24 -18.33 2.02
C VAL A 902 -0.16 -19.81 1.68
N GLU A 903 0.30 -20.64 2.60
CA GLU A 903 0.27 -22.09 2.47
C GLU A 903 -0.79 -22.67 3.40
N LEU A 904 -1.67 -23.50 2.86
CA LEU A 904 -2.75 -24.21 3.56
C LEU A 904 -2.31 -25.64 3.81
N GLN A 905 -1.86 -25.94 5.02
CA GLN A 905 -1.44 -27.27 5.43
C GLN A 905 -2.58 -27.96 6.19
N PHE A 906 -3.19 -28.98 5.58
CA PHE A 906 -4.27 -29.75 6.20
C PHE A 906 -3.72 -31.00 6.90
N SER A 907 -4.25 -31.28 8.08
CA SER A 907 -3.96 -32.48 8.88
C SER A 907 -5.24 -33.16 9.30
N LYS A 908 -5.23 -34.50 9.39
CA LYS A 908 -6.35 -35.26 9.93
C LYS A 908 -6.37 -35.12 11.45
#